data_AF-A0A292ZP64-F1
#
_entry.id   AF-A0A292ZP64-F1
#
_cell.length_a   1.000
_cell.length_b   1.000
_cell.length_c   1.000
_cell.angle_alpha   90.00
_cell.angle_beta   90.00
_cell.angle_gamma   90.00
#
_symmetry.space_group_name_H-M   'P 1'
#
loop_
_entity.id
_entity.type
_entity.pdbx_description
1 polymer ?
#
loop_
_entity_poly.entity_id
_entity_poly.type
_entity_poly.pdbx_seq_one_letter_code
_entity_poly.pdbx_strand_id
1 'polypeptide(L)'
;MTDLFEATARADREAADLLCRHLDGNEPITRRHLNDAMVQAFGGSDADGRWTQRDSFEILEHALALHLVRQPTPPSSLTEVRAAITLVDRLPTQTVRSEQQIAWQQFSTPVDIAALAVVLADVQHDDIILEPSAGNGLLIAQCGPHESLHLNELDPARRARLASAFPHASITGHDGATLNSTLASIERPTLVLMNPPFARSFGRGADDYAAVRHLQAALRMLRPGGRLVTIMPDWFSNNGRMRDQFETTLRDTSVRTSLRLEKCYTKHGTSIAVRLFVIDKVPGGTVPSTIQRASVADFLDCCTVAARSEVRTVTAPAPKRSAGISLFRAVKSTKPAPRPWHAPVKNDVLPVDYTPLDIPAPLLEQTGIYLPYRPSRIAFTSAGEHPTALVESIAMGSIPAPIPSYVPHLPERTVTERLLSASQLETVVYAGHAWSQFQPGRSRPDKEGVGLVIAEDGDRYRKGFFLGDGTGAGKGRQVAACILDNWLAGRRRNIWVTKNEPLLEDARRDWTALGGVAADIQPINNWKIDEPITLQDGVLFVTYPTLRSMRSDHSRLRQIIEWAGADFEGVIAFDEAHEMGGVAGGEGALGAKAGSQQGICGVRLQNHLPLARVLYASATGASEVNNLAYAVRLGLWGPETAFADRERFITDIRQGGIAAMELVARDLKAMGLYLCRALSFAGVEYDVLKHSLTPAQIEIYDIYSSAWSVLSRGWNNAKEVSYARELRRFLTALLRIIFVANVSGV
;
A
#
# COMPACT_ATOMS: atom_id res chain seq x y z
N MET A 1 29.72 -26.40 -16.37
CA MET A 1 28.89 -25.17 -16.49
C MET A 1 29.63 -23.91 -16.04
N THR A 2 30.58 -23.98 -15.09
CA THR A 2 31.42 -22.84 -14.65
C THR A 2 32.32 -22.25 -15.75
N ASP A 3 32.89 -23.09 -16.62
CA ASP A 3 33.83 -22.68 -17.69
C ASP A 3 33.20 -21.73 -18.74
N LEU A 4 31.92 -21.91 -19.06
CA LEU A 4 31.23 -21.08 -20.07
C LEU A 4 30.95 -19.66 -19.56
N PHE A 5 30.54 -19.51 -18.29
CA PHE A 5 30.27 -18.20 -17.68
C PHE A 5 31.54 -17.39 -17.47
N GLU A 6 32.65 -18.05 -17.12
CA GLU A 6 33.96 -17.41 -17.01
C GLU A 6 34.50 -16.96 -18.37
N ALA A 7 34.29 -17.76 -19.43
CA ALA A 7 34.65 -17.40 -20.80
C ALA A 7 33.87 -16.17 -21.29
N THR A 8 32.55 -16.11 -21.06
CA THR A 8 31.73 -14.94 -21.42
C THR A 8 32.15 -13.70 -20.64
N ALA A 9 32.35 -13.79 -19.31
CA ALA A 9 32.81 -12.66 -18.50
C ALA A 9 34.22 -12.18 -18.88
N ARG A 10 35.06 -13.05 -19.46
CA ARG A 10 36.36 -12.67 -20.01
C ARG A 10 36.21 -11.91 -21.34
N ALA A 11 35.35 -12.39 -22.23
CA ALA A 11 35.04 -11.73 -23.50
C ALA A 11 34.39 -10.36 -23.29
N ASP A 12 33.46 -10.22 -22.33
CA ASP A 12 32.85 -8.93 -21.94
C ASP A 12 33.92 -7.89 -21.59
N ARG A 13 34.90 -8.28 -20.75
CA ARG A 13 36.00 -7.40 -20.32
C ARG A 13 36.93 -7.05 -21.46
N GLU A 14 37.31 -8.02 -22.29
CA GLU A 14 38.17 -7.77 -23.44
C GLU A 14 37.51 -6.82 -24.45
N ALA A 15 36.23 -7.01 -24.75
CA ALA A 15 35.48 -6.12 -25.62
C ALA A 15 35.37 -4.70 -25.04
N ALA A 16 35.12 -4.58 -23.73
CA ALA A 16 35.07 -3.29 -23.05
C ALA A 16 36.44 -2.57 -23.10
N ASP A 17 37.54 -3.26 -22.84
CA ASP A 17 38.90 -2.72 -22.91
C ASP A 17 39.27 -2.24 -24.33
N LEU A 18 38.82 -2.96 -25.37
CA LEU A 18 38.99 -2.54 -26.76
C LEU A 18 38.25 -1.23 -27.03
N LEU A 19 37.01 -1.09 -26.54
CA LEU A 19 36.22 0.14 -26.69
C LEU A 19 36.77 1.31 -25.86
N CYS A 20 37.34 1.05 -24.67
CA CYS A 20 38.00 2.09 -23.88
C CYS A 20 39.10 2.81 -24.66
N ARG A 21 39.88 2.10 -25.49
CA ARG A 21 40.93 2.74 -26.32
C ARG A 21 40.36 3.72 -27.34
N HIS A 22 39.15 3.47 -27.85
CA HIS A 22 38.45 4.41 -28.72
C HIS A 22 37.85 5.58 -27.94
N LEU A 23 37.39 5.34 -26.71
CA LEU A 23 36.88 6.38 -25.80
C LEU A 23 37.98 7.38 -25.39
N ASP A 24 39.23 6.92 -25.24
CA ASP A 24 40.39 7.75 -24.91
C ASP A 24 40.76 8.76 -26.03
N GLY A 25 40.35 8.48 -27.28
CA GLY A 25 40.49 9.42 -28.40
C GLY A 25 39.42 10.51 -28.41
N ASN A 26 39.39 11.34 -29.45
CA ASN A 26 38.33 12.35 -29.69
C ASN A 26 37.42 12.01 -30.87
N GLU A 27 37.63 10.87 -31.51
CA GLU A 27 36.87 10.47 -32.70
C GLU A 27 35.47 9.95 -32.35
N PRO A 28 34.49 10.07 -33.26
CA PRO A 28 33.18 9.44 -33.11
C PRO A 28 33.28 7.92 -33.00
N ILE A 29 32.55 7.34 -32.04
CA ILE A 29 32.44 5.90 -31.90
C ILE A 29 31.32 5.42 -32.83
N THR A 30 31.67 4.53 -33.75
CA THR A 30 30.73 4.01 -34.74
C THR A 30 30.27 2.61 -34.37
N ARG A 31 29.15 2.17 -34.94
CA ARG A 31 28.69 0.77 -34.81
C ARG A 31 29.73 -0.23 -35.30
N ARG A 32 30.59 0.16 -36.25
CA ARG A 32 31.70 -0.68 -36.72
C ARG A 32 32.71 -0.95 -35.59
N HIS A 33 33.09 0.07 -34.82
CA HIS A 33 33.99 -0.12 -33.68
C HIS A 33 33.40 -1.08 -32.63
N LEU A 34 32.10 -0.97 -32.36
CA LEU A 34 31.39 -1.92 -31.47
C LEU A 34 31.46 -3.34 -32.01
N ASN A 35 31.11 -3.54 -33.28
CA ASN A 35 31.11 -4.87 -33.89
C ASN A 35 32.51 -5.47 -33.96
N ASP A 36 33.54 -4.68 -34.32
CA ASP A 36 34.93 -5.14 -34.39
C ASP A 36 35.43 -5.59 -33.01
N ALA A 37 35.11 -4.83 -31.94
CA ALA A 37 35.45 -5.20 -30.57
C ALA A 37 34.75 -6.48 -30.11
N MET A 38 33.45 -6.63 -30.43
CA MET A 38 32.69 -7.85 -30.09
C MET A 38 33.18 -9.06 -30.87
N VAL A 39 33.46 -8.94 -32.17
CA VAL A 39 33.99 -10.05 -33.00
C VAL A 39 35.34 -10.52 -32.48
N GLN A 40 36.21 -9.58 -32.12
CA GLN A 40 37.54 -9.90 -31.59
C GLN A 40 37.44 -10.66 -30.25
N ALA A 41 36.60 -10.21 -29.33
CA ALA A 41 36.50 -10.80 -27.99
C ALA A 41 35.69 -12.11 -27.94
N PHE A 42 34.61 -12.23 -28.73
CA PHE A 42 33.71 -13.38 -28.72
C PHE A 42 34.04 -14.43 -29.80
N GLY A 43 35.01 -14.13 -30.68
CA GLY A 43 35.51 -15.06 -31.70
C GLY A 43 34.48 -15.40 -32.79
N GLY A 44 33.60 -14.46 -33.15
CA GLY A 44 32.59 -14.61 -34.20
C GLY A 44 31.57 -13.47 -34.26
N SER A 45 30.70 -13.46 -35.26
CA SER A 45 29.72 -12.38 -35.49
C SER A 45 28.39 -12.61 -34.77
N ASP A 46 27.53 -11.59 -34.77
CA ASP A 46 26.14 -11.70 -34.30
C ASP A 46 25.30 -12.62 -35.19
N ALA A 47 25.59 -12.69 -36.49
CA ALA A 47 24.99 -13.65 -37.42
C ALA A 47 25.30 -15.12 -37.07
N ASP A 48 26.43 -15.37 -36.41
CA ASP A 48 26.84 -16.70 -35.92
C ASP A 48 26.22 -17.03 -34.54
N GLY A 49 25.39 -16.13 -33.99
CA GLY A 49 24.75 -16.28 -32.68
C GLY A 49 25.69 -16.16 -31.49
N ARG A 50 26.89 -15.60 -31.67
CA ARG A 50 27.90 -15.45 -30.60
C ARG A 50 27.58 -14.34 -29.61
N TRP A 51 26.88 -13.31 -30.06
CA TRP A 51 26.42 -12.16 -29.28
C TRP A 51 25.27 -11.49 -30.04
N THR A 52 24.51 -10.63 -29.38
CA THR A 52 23.42 -9.87 -30.00
C THR A 52 23.80 -8.40 -30.17
N GLN A 53 23.17 -7.70 -31.12
CA GLN A 53 23.39 -6.26 -31.25
C GLN A 53 23.08 -5.46 -29.96
N ARG A 54 22.22 -5.98 -29.06
CA ARG A 54 22.00 -5.35 -27.75
C ARG A 54 23.22 -5.51 -26.84
N ASP A 55 23.87 -6.68 -26.85
CA ASP A 55 25.05 -6.94 -26.04
C ASP A 55 26.17 -5.95 -26.36
N SER A 56 26.37 -5.60 -27.64
CA SER A 56 27.39 -4.60 -28.00
C SER A 56 27.12 -3.21 -27.41
N PHE A 57 25.86 -2.83 -27.23
CA PHE A 57 25.50 -1.58 -26.55
C PHE A 57 25.65 -1.69 -25.01
N GLU A 58 25.34 -2.84 -24.40
CA GLU A 58 25.63 -3.09 -22.98
C GLU A 58 27.14 -3.04 -22.69
N ILE A 59 27.96 -3.58 -23.60
CA ILE A 59 29.43 -3.51 -23.49
C ILE A 59 29.94 -2.08 -23.70
N LEU A 60 29.34 -1.30 -24.61
CA LEU A 60 29.66 0.13 -24.72
C LEU A 60 29.36 0.88 -23.42
N GLU A 61 28.23 0.61 -22.78
CA GLU A 61 27.87 1.21 -21.48
C GLU A 61 28.87 0.79 -20.38
N HIS A 62 29.33 -0.46 -20.39
CA HIS A 62 30.37 -0.92 -19.47
C HIS A 62 31.72 -0.24 -19.72
N ALA A 63 32.15 -0.12 -20.98
CA ALA A 63 33.37 0.58 -21.37
C ALA A 63 33.32 2.07 -20.99
N LEU A 64 32.15 2.70 -21.10
CA LEU A 64 31.93 4.07 -20.63
C LEU A 64 32.09 4.17 -19.12
N ALA A 65 31.50 3.25 -18.34
CA ALA A 65 31.69 3.25 -16.89
C ALA A 65 33.17 3.09 -16.51
N LEU A 66 33.89 2.14 -17.14
CA LEU A 66 35.33 1.94 -16.92
C LEU A 66 36.16 3.17 -17.30
N HIS A 67 35.88 3.80 -18.44
CA HIS A 67 36.57 4.99 -18.90
C HIS A 67 36.35 6.16 -17.92
N LEU A 68 35.10 6.39 -17.50
CA LEU A 68 34.74 7.50 -16.60
C LEU A 68 35.33 7.32 -15.19
N VAL A 69 35.28 6.12 -14.63
CA VAL A 69 35.86 5.82 -13.30
C VAL A 69 37.38 6.03 -13.27
N ARG A 70 38.05 5.87 -14.42
CA ARG A 70 39.49 6.09 -14.55
C ARG A 70 39.87 7.56 -14.71
N GLN A 71 38.91 8.46 -14.97
CA GLN A 71 39.21 9.88 -15.11
C GLN A 71 39.60 10.47 -13.74
N PRO A 72 40.69 11.25 -13.67
CA PRO A 72 41.27 11.69 -12.40
C PRO A 72 40.43 12.76 -11.67
N THR A 73 39.57 13.47 -12.38
CA THR A 73 38.79 14.60 -11.84
C THR A 73 37.32 14.45 -12.19
N PRO A 74 36.44 14.18 -11.19
CA PRO A 74 35.00 14.20 -11.38
C PRO A 74 34.51 15.64 -11.67
N PRO A 75 33.37 15.82 -12.35
CA PRO A 75 32.81 17.15 -12.57
C PRO A 75 32.37 17.77 -11.23
N SER A 76 32.90 18.94 -10.93
CA SER A 76 32.63 19.71 -9.70
C SER A 76 31.75 20.94 -9.93
N SER A 77 31.54 21.32 -11.19
CA SER A 77 30.78 22.50 -11.59
C SER A 77 29.88 22.23 -12.80
N LEU A 78 28.84 23.03 -12.99
CA LEU A 78 27.94 22.89 -14.15
C LEU A 78 28.68 23.07 -15.48
N THR A 79 29.71 23.93 -15.53
CA THR A 79 30.49 24.13 -16.75
C THR A 79 31.28 22.89 -17.18
N GLU A 80 31.71 22.06 -16.22
CA GLU A 80 32.47 20.82 -16.47
C GLU A 80 31.60 19.70 -17.06
N VAL A 81 30.26 19.78 -16.91
CA VAL A 81 29.30 18.85 -17.55
C VAL A 81 29.43 18.87 -19.08
N ARG A 82 30.00 19.94 -19.67
CA ARG A 82 30.25 20.04 -21.11
C ARG A 82 31.09 18.91 -21.67
N ALA A 83 32.05 18.39 -20.91
CA ALA A 83 32.87 17.25 -21.33
C ALA A 83 32.03 15.98 -21.53
N ALA A 84 31.09 15.73 -20.60
CA ALA A 84 30.15 14.61 -20.70
C ALA A 84 29.19 14.76 -21.89
N ILE A 85 28.73 15.99 -22.19
CA ILE A 85 27.92 16.28 -23.38
C ILE A 85 28.70 15.94 -24.66
N THR A 86 29.94 16.42 -24.77
CA THR A 86 30.80 16.10 -25.93
C THR A 86 31.06 14.60 -26.07
N LEU A 87 31.20 13.87 -24.95
CA LEU A 87 31.33 12.42 -24.99
C LEU A 87 30.06 11.75 -25.53
N VAL A 88 28.87 12.15 -25.07
CA VAL A 88 27.59 11.61 -25.56
C VAL A 88 27.37 11.87 -27.05
N ASP A 89 27.75 13.05 -27.55
CA ASP A 89 27.62 13.40 -28.97
C ASP A 89 28.40 12.45 -29.89
N ARG A 90 29.56 11.96 -29.41
CA ARG A 90 30.42 11.00 -30.11
C ARG A 90 29.88 9.58 -30.15
N LEU A 91 28.90 9.23 -29.31
CA LEU A 91 28.39 7.86 -29.21
C LEU A 91 27.43 7.51 -30.34
N PRO A 92 27.36 6.23 -30.77
CA PRO A 92 26.35 5.78 -31.71
C PRO A 92 24.97 5.75 -31.03
N THR A 93 23.91 5.90 -31.83
CA THR A 93 22.54 5.71 -31.33
C THR A 93 22.25 4.23 -31.14
N GLN A 94 21.69 3.87 -29.98
CA GLN A 94 21.19 2.52 -29.70
C GLN A 94 19.89 2.26 -30.47
N THR A 95 20.01 1.62 -31.64
CA THR A 95 18.87 1.40 -32.57
C THR A 95 18.13 0.09 -32.35
N VAL A 96 18.66 -0.81 -31.51
CA VAL A 96 18.09 -2.13 -31.22
C VAL A 96 17.71 -2.21 -29.75
N ARG A 97 16.49 -2.69 -29.47
CA ARG A 97 15.96 -2.86 -28.12
C ARG A 97 15.56 -4.31 -27.89
N SER A 98 15.84 -4.85 -26.70
CA SER A 98 15.35 -6.18 -26.32
C SER A 98 13.89 -6.12 -25.87
N GLU A 99 13.17 -7.25 -25.98
CA GLU A 99 11.79 -7.35 -25.44
C GLU A 99 11.75 -7.01 -23.95
N GLN A 100 12.78 -7.41 -23.20
CA GLN A 100 12.93 -7.08 -21.79
C GLN A 100 13.14 -5.59 -21.56
N GLN A 101 13.97 -4.92 -22.36
CA GLN A 101 14.17 -3.47 -22.27
C GLN A 101 12.87 -2.69 -22.56
N ILE A 102 12.12 -3.11 -23.58
CA ILE A 102 10.82 -2.52 -23.94
C ILE A 102 9.81 -2.76 -22.82
N ALA A 103 9.72 -3.98 -22.31
CA ALA A 103 8.75 -4.36 -21.30
C ALA A 103 9.00 -3.69 -19.94
N TRP A 104 10.26 -3.39 -19.60
CA TRP A 104 10.64 -2.78 -18.33
C TRP A 104 10.81 -1.25 -18.43
N GLN A 105 10.80 -0.69 -19.64
CA GLN A 105 11.13 0.72 -19.93
C GLN A 105 12.44 1.16 -19.24
N GLN A 106 13.42 0.25 -19.18
CA GLN A 106 14.68 0.46 -18.48
C GLN A 106 15.74 0.94 -19.48
N PHE A 107 16.14 2.20 -19.36
CA PHE A 107 17.23 2.77 -20.14
C PHE A 107 18.37 3.18 -19.21
N SER A 108 19.59 2.85 -19.60
CA SER A 108 20.79 3.33 -18.90
C SER A 108 20.83 4.85 -18.95
N THR A 109 21.26 5.47 -17.86
CA THR A 109 21.33 6.92 -17.75
C THR A 109 22.43 7.45 -18.70
N PRO A 110 22.09 8.35 -19.64
CA PRO A 110 23.08 9.05 -20.46
C PRO A 110 24.14 9.75 -19.62
N VAL A 111 25.39 9.74 -20.10
CA VAL A 111 26.55 10.23 -19.34
C VAL A 111 26.47 11.71 -19.00
N ASP A 112 25.86 12.52 -19.87
CA ASP A 112 25.61 13.95 -19.66
C ASP A 112 24.57 14.20 -18.55
N ILE A 113 23.47 13.44 -18.52
CA ILE A 113 22.50 13.49 -17.42
C ILE A 113 23.14 12.99 -16.12
N ALA A 114 23.95 11.93 -16.17
CA ALA A 114 24.68 11.42 -15.02
C ALA A 114 25.63 12.47 -14.43
N ALA A 115 26.41 13.15 -15.28
CA ALA A 115 27.29 14.23 -14.86
C ALA A 115 26.51 15.39 -14.21
N LEU A 116 25.38 15.79 -14.81
CA LEU A 116 24.49 16.80 -14.22
C LEU A 116 23.96 16.36 -12.85
N ALA A 117 23.52 15.10 -12.71
CA ALA A 117 23.02 14.56 -11.45
C ALA A 117 24.09 14.53 -10.37
N VAL A 118 25.33 14.16 -10.71
CA VAL A 118 26.48 14.17 -9.78
C VAL A 118 26.84 15.58 -9.33
N VAL A 119 26.88 16.56 -10.23
CA VAL A 119 27.14 17.97 -9.88
C VAL A 119 26.03 18.51 -8.97
N LEU A 120 24.77 18.18 -9.25
CA LEU A 120 23.63 18.58 -8.42
C LEU A 120 23.57 17.85 -7.07
N ALA A 121 24.15 16.66 -6.99
CA ALA A 121 24.25 15.90 -5.75
C ALA A 121 25.22 16.55 -4.75
N ASP A 122 26.23 17.29 -5.24
CA ASP A 122 27.26 17.91 -4.41
C ASP A 122 27.91 16.86 -3.48
N VAL A 123 28.52 15.84 -4.11
CA VAL A 123 29.09 14.66 -3.44
C VAL A 123 30.21 15.09 -2.48
N GLN A 124 30.12 14.62 -1.24
CA GLN A 124 31.08 14.90 -0.17
C GLN A 124 31.91 13.65 0.16
N HIS A 125 33.13 13.88 0.68
CA HIS A 125 34.06 12.81 1.04
C HIS A 125 33.55 11.82 2.10
N ASP A 126 32.60 12.24 2.93
CA ASP A 126 31.96 11.47 4.00
C ASP A 126 30.60 10.89 3.55
N ASP A 127 30.31 10.91 2.24
CA ASP A 127 29.06 10.34 1.76
C ASP A 127 29.06 8.82 1.74
N ILE A 128 27.96 8.27 2.23
CA ILE A 128 27.53 6.89 2.01
C ILE A 128 26.52 6.95 0.86
N ILE A 129 26.96 6.52 -0.31
CA ILE A 129 26.21 6.65 -1.56
C ILE A 129 25.44 5.36 -1.82
N LEU A 130 24.15 5.48 -2.17
CA LEU A 130 23.33 4.37 -2.67
C LEU A 130 22.82 4.67 -4.08
N GLU A 131 23.05 3.72 -5.00
CA GLU A 131 22.34 3.62 -6.28
C GLU A 131 21.46 2.36 -6.30
N PRO A 132 20.12 2.50 -6.18
CA PRO A 132 19.22 1.36 -5.98
C PRO A 132 18.90 0.57 -7.26
N SER A 133 19.24 1.08 -8.44
CA SER A 133 18.94 0.47 -9.76
C SER A 133 20.11 0.74 -10.72
N ALA A 134 21.26 0.14 -10.45
CA ALA A 134 22.55 0.64 -10.93
C ALA A 134 22.87 0.40 -12.42
N GLY A 135 22.20 -0.55 -13.08
CA GLY A 135 22.52 -0.89 -14.46
C GLY A 135 24.00 -1.26 -14.61
N ASN A 136 24.68 -0.64 -15.58
CA ASN A 136 26.13 -0.76 -15.76
C ASN A 136 26.94 0.32 -14.98
N GLY A 137 26.28 1.14 -14.15
CA GLY A 137 26.91 2.08 -13.21
C GLY A 137 27.19 3.48 -13.76
N LEU A 138 26.61 3.86 -14.90
CA LEU A 138 26.88 5.14 -15.55
C LEU A 138 26.50 6.37 -14.69
N LEU A 139 25.44 6.27 -13.87
CA LEU A 139 24.98 7.38 -13.04
C LEU A 139 26.00 7.76 -11.95
N ILE A 140 26.72 6.76 -11.43
CA ILE A 140 27.68 6.94 -10.32
C ILE A 140 29.14 6.92 -10.77
N ALA A 141 29.41 6.66 -12.06
CA ALA A 141 30.77 6.51 -12.60
C ALA A 141 31.63 7.78 -12.48
N GLN A 142 30.98 8.95 -12.30
CA GLN A 142 31.63 10.24 -12.17
C GLN A 142 31.55 10.80 -10.74
N CYS A 143 31.10 10.01 -9.75
CA CYS A 143 31.12 10.44 -8.34
C CYS A 143 32.55 10.67 -7.87
N GLY A 144 32.76 11.77 -7.14
CA GLY A 144 34.05 12.07 -6.52
C GLY A 144 34.35 11.23 -5.27
N PRO A 145 35.39 11.61 -4.50
CA PRO A 145 35.71 10.95 -3.23
C PRO A 145 34.51 10.85 -2.31
N HIS A 146 34.33 9.69 -1.67
CA HIS A 146 33.21 9.34 -0.80
C HIS A 146 33.64 8.26 0.20
N GLU A 147 32.84 8.04 1.25
CA GLU A 147 33.15 7.07 2.32
C GLU A 147 32.84 5.64 1.88
N SER A 148 31.66 5.41 1.30
CA SER A 148 31.26 4.09 0.81
C SER A 148 30.23 4.16 -0.31
N LEU A 149 30.24 3.13 -1.15
CA LEU A 149 29.36 3.01 -2.33
C LEU A 149 28.59 1.69 -2.28
N HIS A 150 27.26 1.82 -2.28
CA HIS A 150 26.31 0.71 -2.33
C HIS A 150 25.57 0.72 -3.66
N LEU A 151 25.71 -0.36 -4.43
CA LEU A 151 25.07 -0.53 -5.73
C LEU A 151 24.10 -1.70 -5.68
N ASN A 152 22.93 -1.55 -6.28
CA ASN A 152 21.94 -2.62 -6.41
C ASN A 152 21.50 -2.79 -7.85
N GLU A 153 21.66 -3.99 -8.41
CA GLU A 153 21.22 -4.32 -9.77
C GLU A 153 20.63 -5.73 -9.80
N LEU A 154 19.45 -5.89 -10.40
CA LEU A 154 18.75 -7.17 -10.44
C LEU A 154 19.39 -8.13 -11.44
N ASP A 155 19.84 -7.61 -12.59
CA ASP A 155 20.42 -8.41 -13.66
C ASP A 155 21.81 -8.98 -13.26
N PRO A 156 22.00 -10.31 -13.28
CA PRO A 156 23.29 -10.91 -12.91
C PRO A 156 24.45 -10.50 -13.82
N ALA A 157 24.23 -10.29 -15.12
CA ALA A 157 25.30 -9.93 -16.05
C ALA A 157 25.76 -8.48 -15.82
N ARG A 158 24.82 -7.55 -15.65
CA ARG A 158 25.14 -6.16 -15.26
C ARG A 158 25.80 -6.08 -13.89
N ARG A 159 25.37 -6.87 -12.90
CA ARG A 159 26.07 -6.96 -11.61
C ARG A 159 27.53 -7.40 -11.74
N ALA A 160 27.81 -8.37 -12.61
CA ALA A 160 29.18 -8.81 -12.86
C ALA A 160 30.03 -7.67 -13.48
N ARG A 161 29.45 -6.89 -14.39
CA ARG A 161 30.08 -5.70 -14.97
C ARG A 161 30.29 -4.57 -13.96
N LEU A 162 29.33 -4.33 -13.06
CA LEU A 162 29.48 -3.40 -11.94
C LEU A 162 30.66 -3.77 -11.04
N ALA A 163 30.84 -5.06 -10.73
CA ALA A 163 31.97 -5.51 -9.91
C ALA A 163 33.33 -5.25 -10.57
N SER A 164 33.38 -5.23 -11.90
CA SER A 164 34.58 -4.88 -12.67
C SER A 164 34.86 -3.37 -12.63
N ALA A 165 33.82 -2.53 -12.78
CA ALA A 165 33.98 -1.07 -12.77
C ALA A 165 34.14 -0.47 -11.36
N PHE A 166 33.56 -1.10 -10.34
CA PHE A 166 33.53 -0.62 -8.96
C PHE A 166 33.99 -1.71 -7.97
N PRO A 167 35.27 -2.09 -7.98
CA PRO A 167 35.78 -3.22 -7.20
C PRO A 167 35.68 -3.03 -5.68
N HIS A 168 35.53 -1.78 -5.21
CA HIS A 168 35.38 -1.43 -3.80
C HIS A 168 33.93 -1.19 -3.36
N ALA A 169 32.96 -1.28 -4.28
CA ALA A 169 31.55 -1.08 -3.96
C ALA A 169 30.92 -2.34 -3.36
N SER A 170 29.95 -2.14 -2.48
CA SER A 170 29.05 -3.20 -2.02
C SER A 170 27.94 -3.41 -3.04
N ILE A 171 27.94 -4.55 -3.74
CA ILE A 171 26.99 -4.83 -4.82
C ILE A 171 25.96 -5.88 -4.38
N THR A 172 24.69 -5.56 -4.58
CA THR A 172 23.54 -6.40 -4.22
C THR A 172 22.58 -6.56 -5.41
N GLY A 173 21.59 -7.45 -5.31
CA GLY A 173 20.59 -7.64 -6.39
C GLY A 173 19.21 -7.96 -5.86
N HIS A 174 18.68 -7.06 -5.04
CA HIS A 174 17.32 -7.07 -4.52
C HIS A 174 16.41 -6.18 -5.36
N ASP A 175 15.09 -6.36 -5.22
CA ASP A 175 14.13 -5.45 -5.85
C ASP A 175 14.23 -4.05 -5.21
N GLY A 176 14.55 -3.05 -6.04
CA GLY A 176 14.67 -1.64 -5.66
C GLY A 176 13.47 -1.09 -4.89
N ALA A 177 12.25 -1.59 -5.17
CA ALA A 177 11.02 -1.20 -4.46
C ALA A 177 10.94 -1.72 -3.02
N THR A 178 11.81 -2.67 -2.64
CA THR A 178 11.81 -3.37 -1.35
C THR A 178 13.10 -3.18 -0.57
N LEU A 179 14.00 -2.28 -0.98
CA LEU A 179 15.32 -2.13 -0.35
C LEU A 179 15.24 -1.74 1.13
N ASN A 180 14.22 -0.97 1.52
CA ASN A 180 14.03 -0.59 2.92
C ASN A 180 13.72 -1.78 3.84
N SER A 181 13.24 -2.91 3.32
CA SER A 181 13.04 -4.15 4.09
C SER A 181 14.15 -5.18 3.84
N THR A 182 14.65 -5.28 2.60
CA THR A 182 15.64 -6.29 2.21
C THR A 182 17.09 -5.91 2.55
N LEU A 183 17.42 -4.62 2.54
CA LEU A 183 18.74 -4.07 2.89
C LEU A 183 18.71 -3.26 4.20
N ALA A 184 17.85 -3.62 5.15
CA ALA A 184 17.74 -2.91 6.42
C ALA A 184 19.06 -2.87 7.24
N SER A 185 20.00 -3.78 6.95
CA SER A 185 21.29 -3.92 7.62
C SER A 185 22.43 -3.08 7.02
N ILE A 186 22.25 -2.47 5.84
CA ILE A 186 23.31 -1.62 5.28
C ILE A 186 23.41 -0.32 6.08
N GLU A 187 24.59 0.27 6.07
CA GLU A 187 24.73 1.61 6.61
C GLU A 187 23.82 2.58 5.84
N ARG A 188 22.98 3.33 6.56
CA ARG A 188 21.99 4.19 5.91
C ARG A 188 22.69 5.26 5.06
N PRO A 189 22.31 5.45 3.78
CA PRO A 189 22.96 6.41 2.91
C PRO A 189 22.71 7.85 3.36
N THR A 190 23.72 8.70 3.17
CA THR A 190 23.63 10.17 3.26
C THR A 190 23.28 10.78 1.90
N LEU A 191 23.60 10.07 0.81
CA LEU A 191 23.32 10.45 -0.56
C LEU A 191 22.71 9.28 -1.33
N VAL A 192 21.64 9.54 -2.07
CA VAL A 192 21.07 8.60 -3.05
C VAL A 192 21.10 9.24 -4.43
N LEU A 193 21.62 8.52 -5.42
CA LEU A 193 21.52 8.85 -6.84
C LEU A 193 20.71 7.74 -7.50
N MET A 194 19.63 8.08 -8.22
CA MET A 194 18.78 7.03 -8.80
C MET A 194 18.10 7.38 -10.12
N ASN A 195 17.96 6.37 -10.96
CA ASN A 195 17.10 6.35 -12.14
C ASN A 195 16.22 5.08 -12.07
N PRO A 196 15.10 5.11 -11.33
CA PRO A 196 14.27 3.92 -11.15
C PRO A 196 13.59 3.47 -12.46
N PRO A 197 13.15 2.20 -12.56
CA PRO A 197 12.33 1.75 -13.68
C PRO A 197 10.97 2.46 -13.70
N PHE A 198 10.48 2.80 -14.89
CA PHE A 198 9.27 3.63 -15.04
C PHE A 198 7.97 2.82 -15.01
N ALA A 199 8.00 1.55 -15.42
CA ALA A 199 6.78 0.79 -15.71
C ALA A 199 6.72 -0.64 -15.13
N ARG A 200 7.74 -1.14 -14.41
CA ARG A 200 7.73 -2.48 -13.79
C ARG A 200 8.59 -2.55 -12.52
N SER A 201 8.10 -3.25 -11.50
CA SER A 201 8.87 -3.75 -10.34
C SER A 201 8.81 -5.29 -10.29
N PHE A 202 9.83 -5.95 -9.72
CA PHE A 202 9.94 -7.41 -9.77
C PHE A 202 8.76 -8.09 -9.06
N GLY A 203 8.13 -9.06 -9.73
CA GLY A 203 6.94 -9.76 -9.20
C GLY A 203 5.60 -9.02 -9.35
N ARG A 204 5.57 -7.78 -9.87
CA ARG A 204 4.36 -6.94 -9.90
C ARG A 204 3.76 -6.62 -11.28
N GLY A 205 4.34 -7.12 -12.37
CA GLY A 205 3.81 -6.92 -13.72
C GLY A 205 4.00 -5.51 -14.26
N ALA A 206 3.17 -5.12 -15.25
CA ALA A 206 3.10 -3.74 -15.73
C ALA A 206 2.51 -2.85 -14.62
N ASP A 207 3.29 -1.87 -14.20
CA ASP A 207 3.11 -1.14 -12.96
C ASP A 207 3.47 0.34 -13.16
N ASP A 208 2.43 1.14 -13.44
CA ASP A 208 2.56 2.57 -13.74
C ASP A 208 3.13 3.40 -12.57
N TYR A 209 3.24 2.81 -11.37
CA TYR A 209 3.77 3.48 -10.17
C TYR A 209 5.13 2.95 -9.74
N ALA A 210 5.81 2.11 -10.55
CA ALA A 210 7.08 1.48 -10.20
C ALA A 210 8.12 2.53 -9.73
N ALA A 211 8.30 3.61 -10.49
CA ALA A 211 9.24 4.68 -10.14
C ALA A 211 8.95 5.30 -8.77
N VAL A 212 7.67 5.52 -8.43
CA VAL A 212 7.25 6.11 -7.15
C VAL A 212 7.58 5.19 -5.98
N ARG A 213 7.43 3.87 -6.15
CA ARG A 213 7.77 2.90 -5.10
C ARG A 213 9.26 2.85 -4.82
N HIS A 214 10.08 2.83 -5.87
CA HIS A 214 11.53 2.87 -5.72
C HIS A 214 11.97 4.18 -5.03
N LEU A 215 11.37 5.33 -5.42
CA LEU A 215 11.63 6.62 -4.78
C LEU A 215 11.28 6.60 -3.28
N GLN A 216 10.11 6.05 -2.92
CA GLN A 216 9.69 5.93 -1.52
C GLN A 216 10.60 4.99 -0.72
N ALA A 217 11.02 3.87 -1.28
CA ALA A 217 11.97 2.95 -0.64
C ALA A 217 13.32 3.64 -0.39
N ALA A 218 13.85 4.36 -1.38
CA ALA A 218 15.07 5.14 -1.26
C ALA A 218 14.97 6.25 -0.20
N LEU A 219 13.88 7.03 -0.20
CA LEU A 219 13.62 8.05 0.81
C LEU A 219 13.54 7.46 2.22
N ARG A 220 12.97 6.25 2.40
CA ARG A 220 12.93 5.57 3.70
C ARG A 220 14.33 5.18 4.20
N MET A 221 15.24 4.77 3.32
CA MET A 221 16.62 4.42 3.65
C MET A 221 17.51 5.62 3.95
N LEU A 222 17.30 6.73 3.23
CA LEU A 222 18.07 7.97 3.37
C LEU A 222 18.08 8.49 4.82
N ARG A 223 19.24 8.91 5.33
CA ARG A 223 19.35 9.54 6.65
C ARG A 223 18.57 10.86 6.70
N PRO A 224 17.99 11.25 7.85
CA PRO A 224 17.45 12.60 8.03
C PRO A 224 18.50 13.66 7.72
N GLY A 225 18.16 14.66 6.89
CA GLY A 225 19.11 15.64 6.36
C GLY A 225 19.91 15.18 5.13
N GLY A 226 19.86 13.90 4.78
CA GLY A 226 20.50 13.37 3.57
C GLY A 226 19.86 13.90 2.28
N ARG A 227 20.58 13.76 1.17
CA ARG A 227 20.17 14.21 -0.16
C ARG A 227 19.83 13.03 -1.09
N LEU A 228 18.84 13.21 -1.94
CA LEU A 228 18.47 12.29 -3.01
C LEU A 228 18.35 13.06 -4.33
N VAL A 229 19.05 12.57 -5.36
CA VAL A 229 18.95 13.04 -6.74
C VAL A 229 18.31 11.93 -7.56
N THR A 230 17.15 12.21 -8.16
CA THR A 230 16.37 11.19 -8.87
C THR A 230 15.91 11.63 -10.25
N ILE A 231 15.96 10.71 -11.21
CA ILE A 231 15.41 10.87 -12.56
C ILE A 231 14.06 10.14 -12.61
N MET A 232 12.98 10.90 -12.63
CA MET A 232 11.60 10.40 -12.59
C MET A 232 10.90 10.52 -13.95
N PRO A 233 9.84 9.75 -14.19
CA PRO A 233 8.97 9.93 -15.36
C PRO A 233 8.37 11.34 -15.42
N ASP A 234 8.12 11.87 -16.62
CA ASP A 234 7.57 13.23 -16.82
C ASP A 234 6.23 13.47 -16.10
N TRP A 235 5.43 12.41 -15.94
CA TRP A 235 4.14 12.48 -15.27
C TRP A 235 4.24 12.67 -13.74
N PHE A 236 5.40 12.41 -13.13
CA PHE A 236 5.60 12.60 -11.68
C PHE A 236 5.84 14.08 -11.40
N SER A 237 4.75 14.82 -11.14
CA SER A 237 4.79 16.26 -10.95
C SER A 237 3.81 16.73 -9.87
N ASN A 238 4.02 17.95 -9.38
CA ASN A 238 3.13 18.62 -8.43
C ASN A 238 1.81 19.12 -9.05
N ASN A 239 1.56 18.82 -10.33
CA ASN A 239 0.41 19.31 -11.08
C ASN A 239 -0.39 18.14 -11.67
N GLY A 240 -1.70 18.34 -11.89
CA GLY A 240 -2.56 17.36 -12.57
C GLY A 240 -2.88 16.12 -11.74
N ARG A 241 -3.11 14.98 -12.41
CA ARG A 241 -3.62 13.72 -11.83
C ARG A 241 -2.72 13.11 -10.73
N MET A 242 -1.44 13.46 -10.70
CA MET A 242 -0.45 12.87 -9.81
C MET A 242 -0.08 13.76 -8.61
N ARG A 243 -0.75 14.91 -8.46
CA ARG A 243 -0.47 15.88 -7.40
C ARG A 243 -0.50 15.26 -6.00
N ASP A 244 -1.57 14.54 -5.66
CA ASP A 244 -1.74 13.96 -4.32
C ASP A 244 -0.64 12.93 -4.02
N GLN A 245 -0.26 12.13 -5.04
CA GLN A 245 0.82 11.16 -4.91
C GLN A 245 2.18 11.84 -4.75
N PHE A 246 2.43 12.93 -5.49
CA PHE A 246 3.64 13.73 -5.38
C PHE A 246 3.75 14.35 -3.97
N GLU A 247 2.70 15.04 -3.53
CA GLU A 247 2.63 15.68 -2.19
C GLU A 247 2.75 14.64 -1.07
N THR A 248 2.10 13.48 -1.20
CA THR A 248 2.19 12.41 -0.21
C THR A 248 3.57 11.77 -0.16
N THR A 249 4.20 11.53 -1.33
CA THR A 249 5.53 10.91 -1.42
C THR A 249 6.61 11.80 -0.84
N LEU A 250 6.49 13.11 -1.02
CA LEU A 250 7.50 14.11 -0.64
C LEU A 250 7.15 14.89 0.63
N ARG A 251 6.11 14.48 1.37
CA ARG A 251 5.56 15.17 2.55
C ARG A 251 6.61 15.59 3.57
N ASP A 252 7.54 14.68 3.87
CA ASP A 252 8.58 14.87 4.90
C ASP A 252 9.95 15.26 4.30
N THR A 253 9.92 15.89 3.13
CA THR A 253 11.12 16.25 2.35
C THR A 253 11.00 17.66 1.78
N SER A 254 12.12 18.23 1.36
CA SER A 254 12.17 19.52 0.67
C SER A 254 12.79 19.35 -0.71
N VAL A 255 12.02 19.62 -1.75
CA VAL A 255 12.53 19.67 -3.13
C VAL A 255 13.39 20.93 -3.28
N ARG A 256 14.68 20.76 -3.55
CA ARG A 256 15.66 21.85 -3.71
C ARG A 256 15.77 22.31 -5.16
N THR A 257 15.65 21.37 -6.10
CA THR A 257 15.73 21.64 -7.55
C THR A 257 14.72 20.75 -8.28
N SER A 258 14.04 21.32 -9.29
CA SER A 258 13.12 20.60 -10.19
C SER A 258 13.44 20.96 -11.63
N LEU A 259 13.91 19.99 -12.41
CA LEU A 259 14.24 20.14 -13.84
C LEU A 259 13.36 19.22 -14.69
N ARG A 260 13.01 19.65 -15.90
CA ARG A 260 12.34 18.83 -16.92
C ARG A 260 13.17 18.82 -18.20
N LEU A 261 13.53 17.63 -18.68
CA LEU A 261 14.34 17.41 -19.89
C LEU A 261 13.50 16.70 -20.95
N GLU A 262 13.50 17.19 -22.19
CA GLU A 262 12.65 16.62 -23.26
C GLU A 262 13.34 15.59 -24.16
N LYS A 263 14.60 15.82 -24.58
CA LYS A 263 15.27 15.04 -25.64
C LYS A 263 16.58 14.39 -25.20
N CYS A 264 16.65 13.98 -23.95
CA CYS A 264 17.91 13.58 -23.32
C CYS A 264 18.27 12.08 -23.50
N TYR A 265 17.33 11.21 -23.88
CA TYR A 265 17.58 9.78 -24.11
C TYR A 265 17.69 9.39 -25.60
N THR A 266 17.84 10.36 -26.51
CA THR A 266 17.80 10.11 -27.96
C THR A 266 18.89 9.14 -28.45
N LYS A 267 20.11 9.25 -27.92
CA LYS A 267 21.20 8.29 -28.16
C LYS A 267 20.92 6.89 -27.60
N HIS A 268 20.05 6.77 -26.60
CA HIS A 268 19.57 5.49 -26.06
C HIS A 268 18.28 5.03 -26.77
N GLY A 269 17.97 5.65 -27.90
CA GLY A 269 16.91 5.25 -28.82
C GLY A 269 15.52 5.80 -28.46
N THR A 270 15.33 6.60 -27.41
CA THR A 270 14.00 7.08 -27.00
C THR A 270 13.94 8.60 -26.82
N SER A 271 12.76 9.20 -27.01
CA SER A 271 12.52 10.64 -26.89
C SER A 271 11.59 10.98 -25.72
N ILE A 272 11.57 10.12 -24.69
CA ILE A 272 10.77 10.38 -23.49
C ILE A 272 11.31 11.59 -22.74
N ALA A 273 10.40 12.45 -22.30
CA ALA A 273 10.73 13.47 -21.34
C ALA A 273 10.92 12.85 -19.95
N VAL A 274 11.81 13.43 -19.15
CA VAL A 274 12.07 13.02 -17.76
C VAL A 274 12.14 14.24 -16.86
N ARG A 275 12.00 14.01 -15.56
CA ARG A 275 12.17 15.03 -14.52
C ARG A 275 13.35 14.68 -13.63
N LEU A 276 14.23 15.63 -13.37
CA LEU A 276 15.32 15.48 -12.41
C LEU A 276 14.98 16.30 -11.16
N PHE A 277 14.98 15.64 -10.00
CA PHE A 277 14.74 16.29 -8.72
C PHE A 277 15.96 16.16 -7.81
N VAL A 278 16.27 17.25 -7.11
CA VAL A 278 17.18 17.25 -5.95
C VAL A 278 16.32 17.43 -4.71
N ILE A 279 16.38 16.48 -3.78
CA ILE A 279 15.49 16.37 -2.63
C ILE A 279 16.34 16.21 -1.37
N ASP A 280 16.13 17.07 -0.38
CA ASP A 280 16.73 16.89 0.95
C ASP A 280 15.68 16.31 1.90
N LYS A 281 16.07 15.33 2.73
CA LYS A 281 15.18 14.69 3.71
C LYS A 281 15.04 15.52 4.98
N VAL A 282 14.45 16.69 4.81
CA VAL A 282 14.08 17.63 5.87
C VAL A 282 12.62 18.07 5.67
N PRO A 283 11.84 18.30 6.75
CA PRO A 283 10.46 18.75 6.60
C PRO A 283 10.39 20.15 5.98
N GLY A 284 9.49 20.34 5.02
CA GLY A 284 8.99 21.65 4.62
C GLY A 284 9.86 22.44 3.65
N GLY A 285 9.23 22.91 2.57
CA GLY A 285 9.79 23.85 1.60
C GLY A 285 8.78 24.08 0.48
N THR A 286 8.75 25.28 -0.10
CA THR A 286 8.02 25.50 -1.36
C THR A 286 8.73 24.73 -2.46
N VAL A 287 7.99 23.93 -3.22
CA VAL A 287 8.56 23.25 -4.40
C VAL A 287 8.99 24.34 -5.39
N PRO A 288 10.27 24.37 -5.81
CA PRO A 288 10.75 25.39 -6.72
C PRO A 288 10.07 25.24 -8.09
N SER A 289 9.98 26.34 -8.83
CA SER A 289 9.52 26.33 -10.21
C SER A 289 10.36 25.35 -11.04
N THR A 290 9.68 24.54 -11.86
CA THR A 290 10.38 23.58 -12.72
C THR A 290 11.07 24.31 -13.86
N ILE A 291 12.38 24.17 -13.98
CA ILE A 291 13.14 24.69 -15.12
C ILE A 291 13.06 23.65 -16.24
N GLN A 292 12.44 24.01 -17.36
CA GLN A 292 12.28 23.13 -18.51
C GLN A 292 13.26 23.49 -19.62
N ARG A 293 13.98 22.49 -20.15
CA ARG A 293 14.84 22.63 -21.33
C ARG A 293 14.80 21.41 -22.23
N ALA A 294 15.27 21.58 -23.46
CA ALA A 294 15.34 20.50 -24.43
C ALA A 294 16.52 19.55 -24.16
N SER A 295 17.68 20.10 -23.78
CA SER A 295 18.95 19.37 -23.60
C SER A 295 19.65 19.70 -22.27
N VAL A 296 20.65 18.89 -21.90
CA VAL A 296 21.51 19.14 -20.72
C VAL A 296 22.31 20.43 -20.89
N ALA A 297 22.78 20.74 -22.09
CA ALA A 297 23.57 21.94 -22.39
C ALA A 297 22.86 23.24 -22.01
N ASP A 298 21.53 23.29 -22.16
CA ASP A 298 20.74 24.49 -21.89
C ASP A 298 20.55 24.77 -20.38
N PHE A 299 20.93 23.83 -19.52
CA PHE A 299 20.90 24.01 -18.06
C PHE A 299 22.18 24.60 -17.49
N LEU A 300 23.30 24.53 -18.21
CA LEU A 300 24.61 24.86 -17.64
C LEU A 300 24.69 26.32 -17.17
N ASP A 301 23.97 27.22 -17.85
CA ASP A 301 23.98 28.66 -17.57
C ASP A 301 22.77 29.13 -16.74
N CYS A 302 21.79 28.26 -16.46
CA CYS A 302 20.54 28.65 -15.79
C CYS A 302 20.16 27.81 -14.55
N CYS A 303 20.86 26.71 -14.31
CA CYS A 303 20.72 25.92 -13.09
C CYS A 303 21.68 26.42 -12.01
N THR A 304 21.33 26.19 -10.75
CA THR A 304 22.22 26.44 -9.61
C THR A 304 22.29 25.19 -8.74
N VAL A 305 23.48 24.88 -8.23
CA VAL A 305 23.67 23.77 -7.29
C VAL A 305 23.20 24.25 -5.91
N ALA A 306 22.11 23.68 -5.43
CA ALA A 306 21.56 24.05 -4.12
C ALA A 306 22.45 23.52 -2.99
N ALA A 307 22.76 24.36 -2.00
CA ALA A 307 23.47 23.93 -0.80
C ALA A 307 22.76 22.75 -0.11
N ARG A 308 23.55 21.81 0.45
CA ARG A 308 23.06 20.64 1.18
C ARG A 308 22.52 21.01 2.55
N SER A 309 21.47 20.30 2.96
CA SER A 309 21.02 20.29 4.35
C SER A 309 22.01 19.53 5.23
N GLU A 310 22.12 19.90 6.51
CA GLU A 310 22.96 19.17 7.46
C GLU A 310 22.38 17.79 7.76
N VAL A 311 23.20 16.75 7.61
CA VAL A 311 22.84 15.39 8.00
C VAL A 311 22.78 15.32 9.52
N ARG A 312 21.58 15.06 10.05
CA ARG A 312 21.40 14.94 11.50
C ARG A 312 21.99 13.62 11.99
N THR A 313 23.00 13.70 12.85
CA THR A 313 23.44 12.56 13.65
C THR A 313 22.35 12.24 14.67
N VAL A 314 21.63 11.13 14.46
CA VAL A 314 20.68 10.62 15.46
C VAL A 314 21.52 10.02 16.59
N THR A 315 21.95 10.87 17.52
CA THR A 315 22.48 10.39 18.80
C THR A 315 21.31 9.84 19.60
N ALA A 316 21.29 8.53 19.82
CA ALA A 316 20.35 7.94 20.76
C ALA A 316 20.48 8.68 22.09
N PRO A 317 19.38 9.14 22.72
CA PRO A 317 19.47 9.83 23.99
C PRO A 317 20.15 8.90 25.00
N ALA A 318 21.27 9.35 25.56
CA ALA A 318 21.96 8.62 26.61
C ALA A 318 20.94 8.35 27.75
N PRO A 319 20.81 7.11 28.24
CA PRO A 319 19.91 6.84 29.35
C PRO A 319 20.34 7.71 30.53
N LYS A 320 19.43 8.58 31.00
CA LYS A 320 19.65 9.34 32.23
C LYS A 320 19.86 8.33 33.35
N ARG A 321 21.11 8.15 33.77
CA ARG A 321 21.44 7.42 34.99
C ARG A 321 20.74 8.15 36.14
N SER A 322 19.81 7.47 36.80
CA SER A 322 19.37 7.86 38.13
C SER A 322 20.61 7.98 39.02
N ALA A 323 20.73 9.12 39.70
CA ALA A 323 21.81 9.37 40.63
C ALA A 323 21.81 8.27 41.71
N GLY A 324 22.93 7.56 41.83
CA GLY A 324 23.14 6.59 42.88
C GLY A 324 23.37 7.28 44.22
N ILE A 325 22.79 6.71 45.27
CA ILE A 325 23.31 6.83 46.63
C ILE A 325 24.74 6.29 46.61
N SER A 326 25.70 7.16 46.93
CA SER A 326 27.09 6.79 47.21
C SER A 326 27.16 6.14 48.59
N LEU A 327 28.08 5.18 48.77
CA LEU A 327 29.04 5.15 49.87
C LEU A 327 29.97 3.93 49.73
N PHE A 328 31.24 4.21 49.40
CA PHE A 328 32.42 3.35 49.52
C PHE A 328 32.53 2.07 48.67
N ARG A 329 33.30 2.11 47.57
CA ARG A 329 34.37 1.10 47.35
C ARG A 329 35.42 1.47 46.30
N ALA A 330 36.65 1.14 46.67
CA ALA A 330 37.94 1.29 46.03
C ALA A 330 38.04 1.04 44.51
N VAL A 331 38.92 1.84 43.90
CA VAL A 331 39.50 1.69 42.58
C VAL A 331 40.11 0.29 42.41
N LYS A 332 39.59 -0.48 41.45
CA LYS A 332 40.32 -1.56 40.79
C LYS A 332 40.10 -1.46 39.29
N SER A 333 41.21 -1.38 38.57
CA SER A 333 41.33 -1.53 37.13
C SER A 333 40.62 -2.81 36.66
N THR A 334 39.66 -2.66 35.75
CA THR A 334 39.02 -3.77 35.03
C THR A 334 39.17 -3.54 33.53
N LYS A 335 39.70 -4.56 32.86
CA LYS A 335 39.84 -4.71 31.41
C LYS A 335 38.55 -4.28 30.68
N PRO A 336 38.66 -3.74 29.44
CA PRO A 336 37.48 -3.37 28.66
C PRO A 336 36.57 -4.59 28.52
N ALA A 337 35.36 -4.49 29.07
CA ALA A 337 34.30 -5.45 28.82
C ALA A 337 33.97 -5.45 27.32
N PRO A 338 33.60 -6.60 26.74
CA PRO A 338 33.22 -6.67 25.33
C PRO A 338 32.11 -5.63 25.08
N ARG A 339 32.32 -4.80 24.06
CA ARG A 339 31.28 -3.89 23.56
C ARG A 339 30.02 -4.72 23.35
N PRO A 340 28.84 -4.32 23.86
CA PRO A 340 27.60 -4.95 23.44
C PRO A 340 27.53 -4.81 21.92
N TRP A 341 27.76 -5.92 21.22
CA TRP A 341 27.42 -6.07 19.83
C TRP A 341 25.92 -5.91 19.75
N HIS A 342 25.46 -4.71 19.40
CA HIS A 342 24.09 -4.53 18.96
C HIS A 342 24.02 -5.17 17.59
N ALA A 343 23.58 -6.43 17.57
CA ALA A 343 23.22 -7.09 16.32
C ALA A 343 22.28 -6.14 15.54
N PRO A 344 22.44 -6.03 14.21
CA PRO A 344 21.60 -5.17 13.39
C PRO A 344 20.13 -5.47 13.70
N VAL A 345 19.32 -4.41 13.92
CA VAL A 345 17.89 -4.55 14.20
C VAL A 345 17.23 -5.12 12.95
N LYS A 346 17.10 -6.44 12.91
CA LYS A 346 16.36 -7.15 11.89
C LYS A 346 14.90 -6.70 11.95
N ASN A 347 14.23 -6.69 10.81
CA ASN A 347 12.78 -6.54 10.76
C ASN A 347 12.25 -7.77 10.02
N ASP A 348 12.61 -8.92 10.55
CA ASP A 348 12.24 -10.21 9.98
C ASP A 348 10.72 -10.37 10.09
N VAL A 349 10.13 -11.10 9.14
CA VAL A 349 8.75 -11.55 9.23
C VAL A 349 8.73 -12.76 10.16
N LEU A 350 8.23 -12.57 11.37
CA LEU A 350 8.27 -13.57 12.44
C LEU A 350 6.85 -13.96 12.85
N PRO A 351 6.68 -15.18 13.42
CA PRO A 351 5.43 -15.53 14.09
C PRO A 351 5.15 -14.52 15.23
N VAL A 352 3.91 -14.07 15.33
CA VAL A 352 3.46 -13.22 16.43
C VAL A 352 3.26 -14.10 17.67
N ASP A 353 4.24 -14.10 18.56
CA ASP A 353 4.21 -14.90 19.77
C ASP A 353 3.08 -14.48 20.73
N TYR A 354 2.27 -15.45 21.12
CA TYR A 354 1.29 -15.33 22.18
C TYR A 354 1.14 -16.64 22.95
N THR A 355 0.72 -16.55 24.21
CA THR A 355 0.41 -17.71 25.04
C THR A 355 -1.10 -17.97 25.02
N PRO A 356 -1.58 -19.14 24.54
CA PRO A 356 -2.98 -19.51 24.67
C PRO A 356 -3.31 -19.81 26.15
N LEU A 357 -4.53 -19.46 26.56
CA LEU A 357 -5.00 -19.65 27.94
C LEU A 357 -6.05 -20.77 28.01
N ASP A 358 -5.70 -21.87 28.68
CA ASP A 358 -6.61 -23.00 28.93
C ASP A 358 -7.80 -22.58 29.81
N ILE A 359 -7.52 -21.72 30.79
CA ILE A 359 -8.53 -21.07 31.63
C ILE A 359 -8.72 -19.64 31.11
N PRO A 360 -9.94 -19.21 30.76
CA PRO A 360 -10.18 -17.85 30.30
C PRO A 360 -9.69 -16.79 31.28
N ALA A 361 -9.19 -15.67 30.77
CA ALA A 361 -8.79 -14.53 31.60
C ALA A 361 -9.96 -14.04 32.48
N PRO A 362 -9.73 -13.79 33.78
CA PRO A 362 -10.78 -13.46 34.74
C PRO A 362 -11.53 -12.19 34.34
N LEU A 363 -12.82 -12.09 34.67
CA LEU A 363 -13.62 -10.88 34.46
C LEU A 363 -13.07 -9.71 35.28
N LEU A 364 -12.93 -8.54 34.64
CA LEU A 364 -12.61 -7.29 35.31
C LEU A 364 -13.88 -6.64 35.88
N GLU A 365 -13.69 -5.63 36.74
CA GLU A 365 -14.79 -4.94 37.41
C GLU A 365 -15.78 -4.34 36.41
N GLN A 366 -17.07 -4.63 36.63
CA GLN A 366 -18.15 -4.19 35.77
C GLN A 366 -18.54 -2.74 36.08
N THR A 367 -18.68 -1.94 35.03
CA THR A 367 -19.20 -0.57 35.13
C THR A 367 -20.45 -0.42 34.27
N GLY A 368 -21.62 -0.32 34.90
CA GLY A 368 -22.90 -0.28 34.20
C GLY A 368 -23.15 -1.58 33.43
N ILE A 369 -23.35 -1.47 32.10
CA ILE A 369 -23.57 -2.62 31.19
C ILE A 369 -22.29 -3.10 30.48
N TYR A 370 -21.13 -2.57 30.84
CA TYR A 370 -19.85 -2.79 30.16
C TYR A 370 -18.81 -3.43 31.07
N LEU A 371 -17.91 -4.20 30.46
CA LEU A 371 -16.71 -4.76 31.08
C LEU A 371 -15.46 -4.17 30.38
N PRO A 372 -14.41 -3.79 31.12
CA PRO A 372 -13.12 -3.46 30.53
C PRO A 372 -12.60 -4.63 29.68
N TYR A 373 -12.25 -4.32 28.43
CA TYR A 373 -11.89 -5.35 27.46
C TYR A 373 -10.52 -5.92 27.71
N ARG A 374 -10.40 -7.24 27.53
CA ARG A 374 -9.13 -7.95 27.45
C ARG A 374 -9.29 -9.19 26.57
N PRO A 375 -8.23 -9.64 25.89
CA PRO A 375 -8.27 -10.93 25.22
C PRO A 375 -8.59 -12.05 26.21
N SER A 376 -9.58 -12.88 25.88
CA SER A 376 -10.08 -13.90 26.84
C SER A 376 -9.26 -15.19 26.85
N ARG A 377 -8.59 -15.52 25.74
CA ARG A 377 -7.87 -16.79 25.53
C ARG A 377 -6.41 -16.62 25.11
N ILE A 378 -5.93 -15.39 25.02
CA ILE A 378 -4.64 -15.06 24.44
C ILE A 378 -3.92 -14.09 25.37
N ALA A 379 -2.64 -14.31 25.64
CA ALA A 379 -1.78 -13.33 26.30
C ALA A 379 -0.57 -13.04 25.40
N PHE A 380 -0.45 -11.79 24.95
CA PHE A 380 0.72 -11.33 24.20
C PHE A 380 1.82 -10.90 25.17
N THR A 381 3.07 -11.30 24.91
CA THR A 381 4.23 -10.95 25.73
C THR A 381 4.73 -9.53 25.47
N SER A 382 4.77 -9.14 24.19
CA SER A 382 5.41 -7.88 23.75
C SER A 382 4.43 -6.81 23.28
N ALA A 383 3.16 -7.17 23.03
CA ALA A 383 2.17 -6.22 22.52
C ALA A 383 1.71 -5.23 23.59
N GLY A 384 1.57 -3.96 23.22
CA GLY A 384 1.03 -2.93 24.10
C GLY A 384 -0.50 -2.94 24.17
N GLU A 385 -1.05 -2.28 25.19
CA GLU A 385 -2.48 -2.00 25.28
C GLU A 385 -2.95 -1.04 24.19
N HIS A 386 -4.26 -1.03 23.92
CA HIS A 386 -4.85 -0.08 22.99
C HIS A 386 -4.72 1.36 23.55
N PRO A 387 -4.39 2.39 22.74
CA PRO A 387 -4.15 3.75 23.23
C PRO A 387 -5.33 4.37 23.99
N THR A 388 -6.54 3.96 23.65
CA THR A 388 -7.77 4.30 24.38
C THR A 388 -8.36 3.05 25.00
N ALA A 389 -8.79 3.13 26.27
CA ALA A 389 -9.40 2.01 26.96
C ALA A 389 -10.61 1.46 26.18
N LEU A 390 -10.64 0.14 26.01
CA LEU A 390 -11.70 -0.58 25.31
C LEU A 390 -12.62 -1.27 26.31
N VAL A 391 -13.88 -1.44 25.92
CA VAL A 391 -14.90 -2.18 26.67
C VAL A 391 -15.65 -3.14 25.76
N GLU A 392 -16.27 -4.17 26.34
CA GLU A 392 -17.27 -5.01 25.70
C GLU A 392 -18.55 -5.07 26.56
N SER A 393 -19.67 -5.50 25.99
CA SER A 393 -20.90 -5.71 26.77
C SER A 393 -20.77 -6.91 27.70
N ILE A 394 -21.51 -6.92 28.81
CA ILE A 394 -21.55 -8.06 29.74
C ILE A 394 -21.96 -9.36 29.02
N ALA A 395 -22.94 -9.27 28.11
CA ALA A 395 -23.39 -10.42 27.33
C ALA A 395 -22.23 -11.04 26.53
N MET A 396 -21.42 -10.22 25.86
CA MET A 396 -20.25 -10.67 25.13
C MET A 396 -19.14 -11.19 26.06
N GLY A 397 -18.84 -10.48 27.15
CA GLY A 397 -17.79 -10.89 28.08
C GLY A 397 -18.11 -12.16 28.89
N SER A 398 -19.38 -12.53 29.01
CA SER A 398 -19.83 -13.74 29.73
C SER A 398 -19.42 -15.06 29.07
N ILE A 399 -19.00 -15.03 27.80
CA ILE A 399 -18.61 -16.21 27.04
C ILE A 399 -17.20 -16.02 26.47
N PRO A 400 -16.27 -16.96 26.70
CA PRO A 400 -14.95 -16.87 26.11
C PRO A 400 -14.99 -17.25 24.62
N ALA A 401 -14.06 -16.67 23.86
CA ALA A 401 -13.75 -17.17 22.53
C ALA A 401 -13.07 -18.56 22.63
N PRO A 402 -12.96 -19.34 21.54
CA PRO A 402 -12.24 -20.61 21.56
C PRO A 402 -10.73 -20.36 21.67
N ILE A 403 -9.98 -21.38 22.09
CA ILE A 403 -8.52 -21.32 22.06
C ILE A 403 -8.10 -21.32 20.57
N PRO A 404 -7.47 -20.24 20.06
CA PRO A 404 -7.07 -20.17 18.67
C PRO A 404 -5.88 -21.09 18.41
N SER A 405 -5.77 -21.54 17.17
CA SER A 405 -4.65 -22.34 16.65
C SER A 405 -3.79 -21.59 15.63
N TYR A 406 -4.22 -20.41 15.18
CA TYR A 406 -3.55 -19.65 14.14
C TYR A 406 -2.48 -18.74 14.73
N VAL A 407 -1.31 -18.68 14.08
CA VAL A 407 -0.20 -17.79 14.44
C VAL A 407 0.08 -16.87 13.25
N PRO A 408 -0.29 -15.57 13.34
CA PRO A 408 0.02 -14.60 12.31
C PRO A 408 1.53 -14.44 12.11
N HIS A 409 1.94 -14.06 10.90
CA HIS A 409 3.32 -13.73 10.57
C HIS A 409 3.40 -12.27 10.14
N LEU A 410 4.04 -11.45 10.98
CA LEU A 410 4.14 -10.00 10.77
C LEU A 410 5.59 -9.54 10.93
N PRO A 411 5.97 -8.37 10.38
CA PRO A 411 7.27 -7.78 10.65
C PRO A 411 7.43 -7.58 12.17
N GLU A 412 8.58 -7.94 12.72
CA GLU A 412 8.86 -7.88 14.17
C GLU A 412 8.46 -6.52 14.79
N ARG A 413 8.76 -5.42 14.08
CA ARG A 413 8.45 -4.05 14.50
C ARG A 413 6.96 -3.78 14.68
N THR A 414 6.09 -4.50 13.97
CA THR A 414 4.64 -4.34 14.13
C THR A 414 4.19 -4.58 15.56
N VAL A 415 4.85 -5.52 16.26
CA VAL A 415 4.58 -5.83 17.66
C VAL A 415 5.52 -5.04 18.58
N THR A 416 6.83 -5.05 18.34
CA THR A 416 7.82 -4.47 19.26
C THR A 416 7.77 -2.93 19.32
N GLU A 417 7.46 -2.26 18.20
CA GLU A 417 7.23 -0.80 18.15
C GLU A 417 5.75 -0.43 18.42
N ARG A 418 4.91 -1.41 18.79
CA ARG A 418 3.49 -1.22 19.16
C ARG A 418 2.65 -0.55 18.06
N LEU A 419 2.92 -0.88 16.79
CA LEU A 419 2.12 -0.40 15.65
C LEU A 419 0.70 -1.01 15.66
N LEU A 420 0.55 -2.18 16.28
CA LEU A 420 -0.72 -2.81 16.63
C LEU A 420 -0.78 -3.06 18.14
N SER A 421 -1.93 -2.77 18.73
CA SER A 421 -2.24 -3.13 20.12
C SER A 421 -2.62 -4.61 20.25
N ALA A 422 -2.60 -5.15 21.46
CA ALA A 422 -2.99 -6.52 21.77
C ALA A 422 -4.40 -6.87 21.25
N SER A 423 -5.38 -5.97 21.38
CA SER A 423 -6.74 -6.17 20.85
C SER A 423 -6.75 -6.20 19.31
N GLN A 424 -5.95 -5.36 18.65
CA GLN A 424 -5.87 -5.37 17.19
C GLN A 424 -5.17 -6.63 16.67
N LEU A 425 -4.13 -7.12 17.37
CA LEU A 425 -3.48 -8.40 17.04
C LEU A 425 -4.42 -9.60 17.26
N GLU A 426 -5.25 -9.57 18.30
CA GLU A 426 -6.27 -10.60 18.56
C GLU A 426 -7.24 -10.73 17.37
N THR A 427 -7.57 -9.64 16.67
CA THR A 427 -8.35 -9.71 15.43
C THR A 427 -7.64 -10.52 14.35
N VAL A 428 -6.34 -10.30 14.14
CA VAL A 428 -5.56 -11.03 13.13
C VAL A 428 -5.50 -12.51 13.47
N VAL A 429 -5.33 -12.85 14.75
CA VAL A 429 -5.32 -14.24 15.25
C VAL A 429 -6.66 -14.93 14.98
N TYR A 430 -7.78 -14.34 15.40
CA TYR A 430 -9.10 -14.98 15.24
C TYR A 430 -9.59 -14.97 13.79
N ALA A 431 -9.28 -13.93 13.00
CA ALA A 431 -9.58 -13.94 11.58
C ALA A 431 -8.83 -15.09 10.86
N GLY A 432 -7.53 -15.25 11.12
CA GLY A 432 -6.76 -16.36 10.59
C GLY A 432 -7.23 -17.73 11.08
N HIS A 433 -7.64 -17.84 12.35
CA HIS A 433 -8.25 -19.06 12.90
C HIS A 433 -9.56 -19.41 12.18
N ALA A 434 -10.46 -18.45 11.99
CA ALA A 434 -11.69 -18.66 11.23
C ALA A 434 -11.41 -19.08 9.78
N TRP A 435 -10.44 -18.44 9.13
CA TRP A 435 -10.04 -18.75 7.76
C TRP A 435 -9.34 -20.10 7.58
N SER A 436 -8.86 -20.73 8.66
CA SER A 436 -8.36 -22.11 8.60
C SER A 436 -9.49 -23.15 8.46
N GLN A 437 -10.75 -22.73 8.66
CA GLN A 437 -11.93 -23.60 8.64
C GLN A 437 -12.76 -23.42 7.37
N PHE A 438 -13.57 -24.44 7.07
CA PHE A 438 -14.53 -24.45 5.96
C PHE A 438 -15.94 -24.68 6.49
N GLN A 439 -16.93 -24.19 5.75
CA GLN A 439 -18.33 -24.52 5.98
C GLN A 439 -18.57 -26.02 5.69
N PRO A 440 -19.50 -26.67 6.41
CA PRO A 440 -19.86 -28.06 6.14
C PRO A 440 -20.39 -28.26 4.71
N GLY A 441 -20.01 -29.38 4.10
CA GLY A 441 -20.46 -29.77 2.76
C GLY A 441 -19.79 -29.04 1.59
N ARG A 442 -20.39 -29.20 0.42
CA ARG A 442 -20.00 -28.56 -0.85
C ARG A 442 -21.21 -27.86 -1.43
N SER A 443 -20.98 -26.69 -2.00
CA SER A 443 -22.05 -25.86 -2.56
C SER A 443 -21.60 -25.17 -3.84
N ARG A 444 -22.55 -24.61 -4.58
CA ARG A 444 -22.31 -23.71 -5.70
C ARG A 444 -23.19 -22.47 -5.59
N PRO A 445 -22.83 -21.34 -6.22
CA PRO A 445 -23.71 -20.19 -6.29
C PRO A 445 -25.06 -20.55 -6.94
N ASP A 446 -26.14 -20.03 -6.36
CA ASP A 446 -27.44 -20.03 -7.02
C ASP A 446 -27.38 -19.19 -8.32
N LYS A 447 -28.04 -19.68 -9.38
CA LYS A 447 -28.08 -19.01 -10.69
C LYS A 447 -28.94 -17.75 -10.65
N GLU A 448 -30.05 -17.76 -9.91
CA GLU A 448 -31.00 -16.65 -9.89
C GLU A 448 -30.95 -15.85 -8.58
N GLY A 449 -30.46 -16.45 -7.50
CA GLY A 449 -30.41 -15.85 -6.17
C GLY A 449 -29.05 -15.31 -5.72
N VAL A 450 -28.96 -15.14 -4.40
CA VAL A 450 -27.75 -14.79 -3.64
C VAL A 450 -27.37 -15.90 -2.63
N GLY A 451 -28.04 -17.05 -2.72
CA GLY A 451 -27.79 -18.22 -1.89
C GLY A 451 -26.68 -19.12 -2.43
N LEU A 452 -26.30 -20.09 -1.61
CA LEU A 452 -25.48 -21.22 -1.99
C LEU A 452 -26.37 -22.47 -1.99
N VAL A 453 -26.31 -23.24 -3.07
CA VAL A 453 -27.06 -24.49 -3.22
C VAL A 453 -26.09 -25.64 -2.98
N ILE A 454 -26.47 -26.58 -2.12
CA ILE A 454 -25.67 -27.79 -1.85
C ILE A 454 -25.52 -28.58 -3.15
N ALA A 455 -24.29 -28.96 -3.48
CA ALA A 455 -23.97 -29.68 -4.70
C ALA A 455 -22.77 -30.59 -4.45
N GLU A 456 -22.88 -31.88 -4.78
CA GLU A 456 -21.79 -32.84 -4.59
C GLU A 456 -20.54 -32.49 -5.41
N ASP A 457 -20.76 -31.97 -6.62
CA ASP A 457 -19.73 -31.44 -7.53
C ASP A 457 -19.35 -29.98 -7.25
N GLY A 458 -19.85 -29.41 -6.15
CA GLY A 458 -19.60 -28.03 -5.75
C GLY A 458 -18.26 -27.80 -5.03
N ASP A 459 -18.03 -26.54 -4.69
CA ASP A 459 -16.83 -26.08 -3.99
C ASP A 459 -16.99 -26.12 -2.47
N ARG A 460 -15.86 -26.25 -1.79
CA ARG A 460 -15.78 -26.02 -0.35
C ARG A 460 -15.65 -24.52 -0.10
N TYR A 461 -16.46 -24.00 0.80
CA TYR A 461 -16.47 -22.58 1.12
C TYR A 461 -15.74 -22.29 2.43
N ARG A 462 -14.75 -21.39 2.37
CA ARG A 462 -14.01 -20.96 3.56
C ARG A 462 -14.93 -20.19 4.51
N LYS A 463 -14.79 -20.39 5.83
CA LYS A 463 -15.53 -19.57 6.81
C LYS A 463 -15.04 -18.12 6.76
N GLY A 464 -15.92 -17.19 7.13
CA GLY A 464 -15.63 -15.77 7.25
C GLY A 464 -15.41 -15.36 8.71
N PHE A 465 -14.95 -14.14 8.91
CA PHE A 465 -14.79 -13.54 10.23
C PHE A 465 -15.49 -12.18 10.29
N PHE A 466 -16.14 -11.88 11.40
CA PHE A 466 -16.86 -10.63 11.60
C PHE A 466 -16.18 -9.76 12.68
N LEU A 467 -15.70 -8.60 12.25
CA LEU A 467 -15.12 -7.56 13.08
C LEU A 467 -16.19 -6.51 13.40
N GLY A 468 -16.78 -6.64 14.59
CA GLY A 468 -17.84 -5.81 15.16
C GLY A 468 -17.39 -4.56 15.90
N ASP A 469 -16.09 -4.23 15.88
CA ASP A 469 -15.55 -3.13 16.67
C ASP A 469 -16.20 -1.78 16.37
N GLY A 470 -16.44 -1.01 17.43
CA GLY A 470 -16.92 0.37 17.38
C GLY A 470 -15.94 1.33 16.70
N THR A 471 -16.39 2.55 16.45
CA THR A 471 -15.54 3.61 15.93
C THR A 471 -14.41 3.93 16.92
N GLY A 472 -13.19 4.14 16.40
CA GLY A 472 -12.02 4.47 17.22
C GLY A 472 -11.20 3.28 17.74
N ALA A 473 -11.68 2.04 17.63
CA ALA A 473 -10.88 0.84 17.93
C ALA A 473 -9.84 0.48 16.84
N GLY A 474 -9.85 1.22 15.71
CA GLY A 474 -8.89 1.05 14.62
C GLY A 474 -9.25 -0.05 13.61
N LYS A 475 -10.53 -0.20 13.24
CA LYS A 475 -10.98 -1.18 12.22
C LYS A 475 -10.17 -1.15 10.93
N GLY A 476 -9.91 0.03 10.36
CA GLY A 476 -9.09 0.17 9.15
C GLY A 476 -7.68 -0.43 9.34
N ARG A 477 -7.06 -0.18 10.50
CA ARG A 477 -5.76 -0.77 10.86
C ARG A 477 -5.82 -2.29 11.02
N GLN A 478 -6.90 -2.82 11.60
CA GLN A 478 -7.12 -4.26 11.75
C GLN A 478 -7.33 -4.94 10.39
N VAL A 479 -8.11 -4.32 9.48
CA VAL A 479 -8.28 -4.78 8.09
C VAL A 479 -6.92 -4.81 7.38
N ALA A 480 -6.15 -3.73 7.46
CA ALA A 480 -4.81 -3.66 6.88
C ALA A 480 -3.86 -4.73 7.45
N ALA A 481 -3.93 -5.02 8.76
CA ALA A 481 -3.11 -6.04 9.40
C ALA A 481 -3.47 -7.46 8.93
N CYS A 482 -4.77 -7.76 8.79
CA CYS A 482 -5.25 -9.01 8.21
C CYS A 482 -4.80 -9.20 6.75
N ILE A 483 -4.82 -8.13 5.96
CA ILE A 483 -4.28 -8.15 4.59
C ILE A 483 -2.76 -8.36 4.62
N LEU A 484 -2.03 -7.68 5.50
CA LEU A 484 -0.57 -7.78 5.60
C LEU A 484 -0.10 -9.19 5.94
N ASP A 485 -0.73 -9.82 6.94
CA ASP A 485 -0.44 -11.21 7.31
C ASP A 485 -0.59 -12.17 6.11
N ASN A 486 -1.68 -12.01 5.34
CA ASN A 486 -1.91 -12.82 4.14
C ASN A 486 -0.97 -12.48 2.99
N TRP A 487 -0.64 -11.20 2.81
CA TRP A 487 0.33 -10.72 1.84
C TRP A 487 1.71 -11.34 2.07
N LEU A 488 2.16 -11.36 3.33
CA LEU A 488 3.45 -11.94 3.73
C LEU A 488 3.47 -13.47 3.60
N ALA A 489 2.31 -14.11 3.71
CA ALA A 489 2.13 -15.53 3.38
C ALA A 489 1.96 -15.82 1.88
N GLY A 490 2.29 -14.85 0.99
CA GLY A 490 2.30 -15.01 -0.46
C GLY A 490 0.97 -14.71 -1.18
N ARG A 491 -0.11 -14.42 -0.44
CA ARG A 491 -1.42 -14.09 -1.01
C ARG A 491 -1.49 -12.59 -1.33
N ARG A 492 -0.91 -12.21 -2.47
CA ARG A 492 -0.65 -10.81 -2.83
C ARG A 492 -1.78 -10.08 -3.57
N ARG A 493 -2.83 -10.79 -3.99
CA ARG A 493 -4.06 -10.16 -4.52
C ARG A 493 -5.11 -10.09 -3.42
N ASN A 494 -5.58 -8.89 -3.09
CA ASN A 494 -6.58 -8.67 -2.04
C ASN A 494 -7.64 -7.66 -2.53
N ILE A 495 -8.83 -7.67 -1.94
CA ILE A 495 -9.94 -6.77 -2.31
C ILE A 495 -10.40 -6.04 -1.04
N TRP A 496 -10.45 -4.72 -1.10
CA TRP A 496 -10.98 -3.87 -0.03
C TRP A 496 -12.21 -3.12 -0.56
N VAL A 497 -13.39 -3.55 -0.14
CA VAL A 497 -14.68 -2.93 -0.48
C VAL A 497 -15.10 -1.97 0.63
N THR A 498 -15.39 -0.72 0.32
CA THR A 498 -15.79 0.29 1.32
C THR A 498 -16.88 1.24 0.82
N LYS A 499 -17.29 2.21 1.66
CA LYS A 499 -18.44 3.09 1.42
C LYS A 499 -18.24 4.09 0.28
N ASN A 500 -17.10 4.77 0.24
CA ASN A 500 -16.86 5.89 -0.68
C ASN A 500 -15.38 6.04 -1.04
N GLU A 501 -15.10 6.85 -2.07
CA GLU A 501 -13.74 7.06 -2.59
C GLU A 501 -12.79 7.79 -1.64
N PRO A 502 -13.23 8.80 -0.83
CA PRO A 502 -12.35 9.46 0.14
C PRO A 502 -11.67 8.52 1.13
N LEU A 503 -12.29 7.37 1.47
CA LEU A 503 -11.70 6.35 2.34
C LEU A 503 -10.46 5.65 1.74
N LEU A 504 -10.12 5.91 0.47
CA LEU A 504 -8.88 5.42 -0.15
C LEU A 504 -7.65 5.89 0.62
N GLU A 505 -7.62 7.16 1.02
CA GLU A 505 -6.48 7.72 1.74
C GLU A 505 -6.41 7.23 3.19
N ASP A 506 -7.55 6.93 3.81
CA ASP A 506 -7.61 6.25 5.11
C ASP A 506 -7.05 4.83 5.02
N ALA A 507 -7.47 4.05 4.00
CA ALA A 507 -6.95 2.71 3.77
C ALA A 507 -5.43 2.72 3.49
N ARG A 508 -4.96 3.66 2.68
CA ARG A 508 -3.51 3.86 2.39
C ARG A 508 -2.73 4.26 3.63
N ARG A 509 -3.28 5.15 4.47
CA ARG A 509 -2.67 5.51 5.76
C ARG A 509 -2.52 4.29 6.65
N ASP A 510 -3.58 3.50 6.81
CA ASP A 510 -3.57 2.34 7.69
C ASP A 510 -2.66 1.22 7.18
N TRP A 511 -2.58 1.01 5.86
CA TRP A 511 -1.62 0.12 5.23
C TRP A 511 -0.17 0.59 5.39
N THR A 512 0.09 1.87 5.14
CA THR A 512 1.43 2.45 5.24
C THR A 512 1.95 2.45 6.68
N ALA A 513 1.05 2.65 7.66
CA ALA A 513 1.38 2.58 9.08
C ALA A 513 1.91 1.20 9.52
N LEU A 514 1.61 0.15 8.77
CA LEU A 514 2.11 -1.21 9.04
C LEU A 514 3.34 -1.59 8.18
N GLY A 515 3.93 -0.60 7.49
CA GLY A 515 5.11 -0.79 6.64
C GLY A 515 4.80 -0.98 5.16
N GLY A 516 3.53 -1.10 4.79
CA GLY A 516 3.06 -1.15 3.41
C GLY A 516 3.40 0.11 2.60
N VAL A 517 3.19 0.04 1.29
CA VAL A 517 3.35 1.18 0.38
C VAL A 517 1.99 1.64 -0.12
N ALA A 518 1.71 2.95 -0.08
CA ALA A 518 0.41 3.48 -0.51
C ALA A 518 0.00 3.07 -1.94
N ALA A 519 1.00 2.90 -2.83
CA ALA A 519 0.80 2.44 -4.20
C ALA A 519 0.40 0.95 -4.31
N ASP A 520 0.45 0.16 -3.23
CA ASP A 520 -0.08 -1.19 -3.22
C ASP A 520 -1.62 -1.18 -3.25
N ILE A 521 -2.26 -0.09 -2.80
CA ILE A 521 -3.72 0.08 -2.82
C ILE A 521 -4.13 0.91 -4.04
N GLN A 522 -4.82 0.26 -4.97
CA GLN A 522 -5.19 0.83 -6.26
C GLN A 522 -6.72 0.88 -6.42
N PRO A 523 -7.31 2.06 -6.69
CA PRO A 523 -8.74 2.15 -6.95
C PRO A 523 -9.10 1.47 -8.27
N ILE A 524 -10.18 0.69 -8.28
CA ILE A 524 -10.68 0.00 -9.47
C ILE A 524 -10.98 0.95 -10.65
N ASN A 525 -11.24 2.22 -10.37
CA ASN A 525 -11.48 3.26 -11.38
C ASN A 525 -10.26 3.55 -12.26
N ASN A 526 -9.06 3.05 -11.90
CA ASN A 526 -7.89 3.14 -12.77
C ASN A 526 -8.03 2.33 -14.06
N TRP A 527 -8.88 1.31 -14.06
CA TRP A 527 -9.23 0.52 -15.24
C TRP A 527 -10.67 0.85 -15.66
N LYS A 528 -10.93 0.96 -16.97
CA LYS A 528 -12.31 1.11 -17.45
C LYS A 528 -13.09 -0.19 -17.21
N ILE A 529 -14.43 -0.11 -17.17
CA ILE A 529 -15.30 -1.26 -16.85
C ILE A 529 -15.22 -2.40 -17.89
N ASP A 530 -14.82 -2.07 -19.11
CA ASP A 530 -14.67 -2.95 -20.27
C ASP A 530 -13.22 -3.41 -20.51
N GLU A 531 -12.26 -2.94 -19.70
CA GLU A 531 -10.85 -3.31 -19.80
C GLU A 531 -10.47 -4.32 -18.69
N PRO A 532 -9.56 -5.29 -18.94
CA PRO A 532 -9.09 -6.19 -17.89
C PRO A 532 -8.29 -5.43 -16.83
N ILE A 533 -8.42 -5.84 -15.55
CA ILE A 533 -7.59 -5.31 -14.46
C ILE A 533 -6.20 -5.92 -14.57
N THR A 534 -5.17 -5.09 -14.69
CA THR A 534 -3.77 -5.53 -14.89
C THR A 534 -2.94 -5.57 -13.61
N LEU A 535 -3.55 -5.28 -12.46
CA LEU A 535 -2.90 -5.32 -11.14
C LEU A 535 -2.47 -6.75 -10.78
N GLN A 536 -1.17 -7.06 -10.79
CA GLN A 536 -0.72 -8.43 -10.46
C GLN A 536 -0.64 -8.68 -8.95
N ASP A 537 -0.02 -7.75 -8.22
CA ASP A 537 0.13 -7.74 -6.77
C ASP A 537 -0.45 -6.43 -6.23
N GLY A 538 -1.35 -6.49 -5.26
CA GLY A 538 -2.00 -5.30 -4.72
C GLY A 538 -3.28 -5.55 -3.96
N VAL A 539 -3.80 -4.47 -3.39
CA VAL A 539 -5.14 -4.37 -2.83
C VAL A 539 -5.99 -3.59 -3.80
N LEU A 540 -6.97 -4.26 -4.41
CA LEU A 540 -7.96 -3.60 -5.26
C LEU A 540 -8.98 -2.89 -4.38
N PHE A 541 -8.95 -1.57 -4.40
CA PHE A 541 -9.87 -0.72 -3.64
C PHE A 541 -11.14 -0.47 -4.46
N VAL A 542 -12.29 -0.81 -3.89
CA VAL A 542 -13.60 -0.78 -4.54
C VAL A 542 -14.61 -0.11 -3.62
N THR A 543 -15.49 0.73 -4.15
CA THR A 543 -16.62 1.24 -3.36
C THR A 543 -17.88 0.40 -3.61
N TYR A 544 -18.80 0.29 -2.64
CA TYR A 544 -20.07 -0.42 -2.86
C TYR A 544 -20.87 0.14 -4.06
N PRO A 545 -20.96 1.47 -4.27
CA PRO A 545 -21.57 2.02 -5.50
C PRO A 545 -20.86 1.56 -6.78
N THR A 546 -19.53 1.53 -6.80
CA THR A 546 -18.77 1.08 -7.97
C THR A 546 -18.93 -0.41 -8.21
N LEU A 547 -18.94 -1.24 -7.16
CA LEU A 547 -19.10 -2.69 -7.26
C LEU A 547 -20.38 -3.10 -7.99
N ARG A 548 -21.49 -2.39 -7.75
CA ARG A 548 -22.78 -2.65 -8.41
C ARG A 548 -22.91 -2.02 -9.80
N SER A 549 -21.91 -1.29 -10.29
CA SER A 549 -22.04 -0.58 -11.57
C SER A 549 -21.94 -1.52 -12.77
N MET A 550 -22.74 -1.22 -13.79
CA MET A 550 -22.82 -1.94 -15.06
C MET A 550 -22.92 -0.94 -16.21
N ARG A 551 -22.30 -1.28 -17.35
CA ARG A 551 -22.34 -0.51 -18.60
C ARG A 551 -22.46 -1.49 -19.76
N SER A 552 -23.58 -1.43 -20.48
CA SER A 552 -23.90 -2.40 -21.54
C SER A 552 -23.77 -3.83 -21.00
N ASP A 553 -22.97 -4.69 -21.64
CA ASP A 553 -22.75 -6.08 -21.23
C ASP A 553 -21.62 -6.28 -20.20
N HIS A 554 -20.98 -5.18 -19.75
CA HIS A 554 -19.87 -5.20 -18.79
C HIS A 554 -20.34 -4.80 -17.38
N SER A 555 -19.91 -5.54 -16.37
CA SER A 555 -20.17 -5.22 -14.96
C SER A 555 -18.87 -5.18 -14.15
N ARG A 556 -18.78 -4.27 -13.17
CA ARG A 556 -17.62 -4.21 -12.27
C ARG A 556 -17.47 -5.49 -11.45
N LEU A 557 -18.58 -6.07 -11.02
CA LEU A 557 -18.58 -7.36 -10.34
C LEU A 557 -17.89 -8.45 -11.16
N ARG A 558 -18.28 -8.61 -12.44
CA ARG A 558 -17.69 -9.61 -13.34
C ARG A 558 -16.21 -9.34 -13.57
N GLN A 559 -15.83 -8.08 -13.84
CA GLN A 559 -14.45 -7.67 -14.02
C GLN A 559 -13.57 -8.04 -12.81
N ILE A 560 -14.06 -7.84 -11.58
CA ILE A 560 -13.34 -8.20 -10.35
C ILE A 560 -13.21 -9.72 -10.21
N ILE A 561 -14.28 -10.48 -10.48
CA ILE A 561 -14.27 -11.95 -10.39
C ILE A 561 -13.28 -12.54 -11.42
N GLU A 562 -13.28 -12.04 -12.65
CA GLU A 562 -12.35 -12.46 -13.70
C GLU A 562 -10.89 -12.15 -13.33
N TRP A 563 -10.62 -11.00 -12.72
CA TRP A 563 -9.28 -10.65 -12.22
C TRP A 563 -8.85 -11.50 -11.03
N ALA A 564 -9.75 -11.77 -10.09
CA ALA A 564 -9.45 -12.53 -8.89
C ALA A 564 -9.05 -13.97 -9.24
N GLY A 565 -9.77 -14.58 -10.18
CA GLY A 565 -9.61 -15.98 -10.58
C GLY A 565 -10.34 -16.94 -9.65
N ALA A 566 -10.61 -18.16 -10.13
CA ALA A 566 -11.30 -19.20 -9.35
C ALA A 566 -10.48 -19.70 -8.15
N ASP A 567 -9.15 -19.59 -8.22
CA ASP A 567 -8.20 -19.95 -7.19
C ASP A 567 -7.92 -18.82 -6.19
N PHE A 568 -8.71 -17.74 -6.21
CA PHE A 568 -8.49 -16.59 -5.34
C PHE A 568 -8.58 -16.95 -3.85
N GLU A 569 -7.44 -16.83 -3.17
CA GLU A 569 -7.30 -17.09 -1.74
C GLU A 569 -7.08 -15.82 -0.91
N GLY A 570 -7.05 -14.65 -1.56
CA GLY A 570 -6.83 -13.36 -0.90
C GLY A 570 -7.92 -12.96 0.09
N VAL A 571 -7.66 -11.88 0.82
CA VAL A 571 -8.65 -11.27 1.71
C VAL A 571 -9.66 -10.47 0.89
N ILE A 572 -10.95 -10.66 1.17
CA ILE A 572 -12.02 -9.75 0.76
C ILE A 572 -12.52 -9.07 2.01
N ALA A 573 -12.10 -7.82 2.21
CA ALA A 573 -12.54 -6.99 3.32
C ALA A 573 -13.75 -6.16 2.90
N PHE A 574 -14.92 -6.48 3.46
CA PHE A 574 -16.10 -5.64 3.40
C PHE A 574 -16.06 -4.66 4.57
N ASP A 575 -15.40 -3.52 4.34
CA ASP A 575 -15.39 -2.39 5.26
C ASP A 575 -16.71 -1.63 5.20
N GLU A 576 -17.19 -1.16 6.35
CA GLU A 576 -18.57 -0.72 6.55
C GLU A 576 -19.60 -1.71 5.97
N ALA A 577 -19.46 -3.00 6.32
CA ALA A 577 -20.26 -4.11 5.77
C ALA A 577 -21.79 -3.90 5.88
N HIS A 578 -22.27 -3.05 6.79
CA HIS A 578 -23.69 -2.70 6.91
C HIS A 578 -24.27 -2.06 5.63
N GLU A 579 -23.44 -1.51 4.75
CA GLU A 579 -23.84 -1.02 3.41
C GLU A 579 -24.35 -2.16 2.50
N MET A 580 -24.07 -3.43 2.82
CA MET A 580 -24.66 -4.60 2.17
C MET A 580 -26.02 -5.00 2.75
N GLY A 581 -26.53 -4.24 3.73
CA GLY A 581 -27.86 -4.43 4.31
C GLY A 581 -28.97 -4.46 3.26
N GLY A 582 -30.07 -5.13 3.60
CA GLY A 582 -31.23 -5.26 2.70
C GLY A 582 -31.00 -6.21 1.51
N VAL A 583 -29.94 -7.04 1.53
CA VAL A 583 -29.71 -8.08 0.51
C VAL A 583 -30.84 -9.11 0.42
N ALA A 584 -31.55 -9.35 1.54
CA ALA A 584 -32.68 -10.27 1.60
C ALA A 584 -33.99 -9.66 1.08
N GLY A 585 -34.01 -8.38 0.69
CA GLY A 585 -35.26 -7.65 0.50
C GLY A 585 -36.00 -7.44 1.82
N GLY A 586 -37.28 -7.08 1.77
CA GLY A 586 -38.14 -6.99 2.96
C GLY A 586 -39.50 -6.36 2.68
N GLU A 587 -40.39 -6.39 3.66
CA GLU A 587 -41.68 -5.67 3.60
C GLU A 587 -41.48 -4.21 4.02
N GLY A 588 -41.79 -3.26 3.12
CA GLY A 588 -41.92 -1.85 3.47
C GLY A 588 -43.39 -1.45 3.64
N ALA A 589 -43.64 -0.22 4.10
CA ALA A 589 -44.99 0.36 4.24
C ALA A 589 -45.82 0.39 2.92
N LEU A 590 -45.23 0.01 1.78
CA LEU A 590 -45.83 -0.05 0.45
C LEU A 590 -45.76 -1.46 -0.18
N GLY A 591 -45.44 -2.50 0.60
CA GLY A 591 -45.31 -3.90 0.13
C GLY A 591 -43.87 -4.42 0.03
N ALA A 592 -43.69 -5.58 -0.60
CA ALA A 592 -42.40 -6.26 -0.75
C ALA A 592 -41.39 -5.42 -1.58
N LYS A 593 -40.19 -5.22 -1.04
CA LYS A 593 -39.06 -4.54 -1.68
C LYS A 593 -38.04 -5.55 -2.21
N ALA A 594 -37.62 -5.33 -3.44
CA ALA A 594 -36.48 -6.04 -4.03
C ALA A 594 -35.19 -5.80 -3.23
N GLY A 595 -34.30 -6.78 -3.21
CA GLY A 595 -33.03 -6.72 -2.48
C GLY A 595 -32.12 -5.58 -2.96
N SER A 596 -31.34 -5.03 -2.03
CA SER A 596 -30.34 -4.00 -2.34
C SER A 596 -29.33 -4.51 -3.36
N GLN A 597 -29.19 -3.84 -4.51
CA GLN A 597 -28.21 -4.22 -5.52
C GLN A 597 -26.77 -4.17 -4.99
N GLN A 598 -26.47 -3.26 -4.04
CA GLN A 598 -25.16 -3.24 -3.37
C GLN A 598 -24.93 -4.53 -2.57
N GLY A 599 -25.92 -4.92 -1.75
CA GLY A 599 -25.86 -6.16 -0.98
C GLY A 599 -25.80 -7.40 -1.88
N ILE A 600 -26.57 -7.44 -2.96
CA ILE A 600 -26.57 -8.53 -3.94
C ILE A 600 -25.19 -8.68 -4.59
N CYS A 601 -24.58 -7.60 -5.06
CA CYS A 601 -23.24 -7.66 -5.67
C CYS A 601 -22.17 -8.06 -4.65
N GLY A 602 -22.26 -7.58 -3.41
CA GLY A 602 -21.35 -7.98 -2.33
C GLY A 602 -21.45 -9.48 -2.00
N VAL A 603 -22.66 -10.03 -1.90
CA VAL A 603 -22.86 -11.47 -1.68
C VAL A 603 -22.44 -12.30 -2.89
N ARG A 604 -22.72 -11.84 -4.12
CA ARG A 604 -22.27 -12.53 -5.32
C ARG A 604 -20.76 -12.57 -5.44
N LEU A 605 -20.05 -11.49 -5.09
CA LEU A 605 -18.59 -11.45 -5.11
C LEU A 605 -17.99 -12.57 -4.26
N GLN A 606 -18.41 -12.67 -2.99
CA GLN A 606 -17.92 -13.72 -2.10
C GLN A 606 -18.38 -15.12 -2.54
N ASN A 607 -19.59 -15.28 -3.09
CA ASN A 607 -20.10 -16.60 -3.54
C ASN A 607 -19.31 -17.16 -4.72
N HIS A 608 -18.85 -16.31 -5.64
CA HIS A 608 -18.04 -16.73 -6.79
C HIS A 608 -16.56 -17.00 -6.45
N LEU A 609 -16.12 -16.65 -5.24
CA LEU A 609 -14.73 -16.81 -4.78
C LEU A 609 -14.71 -17.71 -3.53
N PRO A 610 -14.83 -19.04 -3.69
CA PRO A 610 -15.08 -19.96 -2.57
C PRO A 610 -13.96 -20.05 -1.53
N LEU A 611 -12.72 -19.88 -1.99
CA LEU A 611 -11.52 -19.95 -1.14
C LEU A 611 -11.13 -18.61 -0.52
N ALA A 612 -11.85 -17.53 -0.83
CA ALA A 612 -11.57 -16.19 -0.34
C ALA A 612 -11.65 -16.10 1.18
N ARG A 613 -10.76 -15.30 1.76
CA ARG A 613 -10.73 -14.98 3.20
C ARG A 613 -11.62 -13.78 3.45
N VAL A 614 -12.89 -14.04 3.77
CA VAL A 614 -13.88 -12.96 3.91
C VAL A 614 -13.82 -12.35 5.30
N LEU A 615 -13.62 -11.03 5.34
CA LEU A 615 -13.67 -10.19 6.54
C LEU A 615 -14.85 -9.23 6.42
N TYR A 616 -15.79 -9.29 7.36
CA TYR A 616 -16.85 -8.29 7.48
C TYR A 616 -16.46 -7.31 8.59
N ALA A 617 -16.28 -6.03 8.29
CA ALA A 617 -15.96 -5.00 9.27
C ALA A 617 -17.12 -4.01 9.38
N SER A 618 -17.82 -3.99 10.52
CA SER A 618 -18.92 -3.06 10.78
C SER A 618 -19.26 -2.98 12.26
N ALA A 619 -19.37 -1.76 12.80
CA ALA A 619 -19.76 -1.54 14.20
C ALA A 619 -21.21 -1.97 14.51
N THR A 620 -22.07 -2.04 13.48
CA THR A 620 -23.52 -2.29 13.60
C THR A 620 -23.93 -3.66 13.06
N GLY A 621 -22.96 -4.56 12.86
CA GLY A 621 -23.19 -5.87 12.26
C GLY A 621 -24.20 -6.75 13.01
N ALA A 622 -24.10 -6.77 14.33
CA ALA A 622 -24.93 -7.60 15.20
C ALA A 622 -26.04 -6.82 15.93
N SER A 623 -26.40 -5.61 15.47
CA SER A 623 -27.48 -4.83 16.09
C SER A 623 -28.86 -5.12 15.51
N GLU A 624 -28.94 -5.55 14.25
CA GLU A 624 -30.18 -5.94 13.57
C GLU A 624 -29.98 -7.24 12.81
N VAL A 625 -30.96 -8.15 12.84
CA VAL A 625 -30.88 -9.46 12.16
C VAL A 625 -30.61 -9.34 10.66
N ASN A 626 -31.15 -8.30 10.00
CA ASN A 626 -30.98 -8.09 8.56
C ASN A 626 -29.51 -7.78 8.21
N ASN A 627 -28.71 -7.31 9.17
CA ASN A 627 -27.28 -7.05 8.99
C ASN A 627 -26.44 -8.34 9.01
N LEU A 628 -27.01 -9.48 9.42
CA LEU A 628 -26.33 -10.79 9.30
C LEU A 628 -26.69 -11.52 8.00
N ALA A 629 -27.71 -11.06 7.27
CA ALA A 629 -28.19 -11.70 6.05
C ALA A 629 -27.17 -11.70 4.89
N TYR A 630 -26.23 -10.76 4.88
CA TYR A 630 -25.13 -10.70 3.91
C TYR A 630 -23.88 -11.47 4.35
N ALA A 631 -23.79 -11.84 5.63
CA ALA A 631 -22.63 -12.47 6.24
C ALA A 631 -22.65 -14.00 6.03
N VAL A 632 -22.86 -14.41 4.78
CA VAL A 632 -23.14 -15.80 4.40
C VAL A 632 -21.99 -16.76 4.73
N ARG A 633 -20.78 -16.24 4.96
CA ARG A 633 -19.57 -17.01 5.32
C ARG A 633 -19.48 -17.38 6.80
N LEU A 634 -20.36 -16.84 7.66
CA LEU A 634 -20.36 -17.16 9.09
C LEU A 634 -20.96 -18.54 9.41
N GLY A 635 -21.66 -19.17 8.47
CA GLY A 635 -22.29 -20.48 8.71
C GLY A 635 -23.48 -20.40 9.66
N LEU A 636 -24.26 -19.31 9.58
CA LEU A 636 -25.45 -19.09 10.40
C LEU A 636 -26.66 -19.94 9.97
N TRP A 637 -26.63 -20.48 8.75
CA TRP A 637 -27.67 -21.36 8.20
C TRP A 637 -27.05 -22.35 7.22
N GLY A 638 -27.80 -23.40 6.87
CA GLY A 638 -27.37 -24.49 6.00
C GLY A 638 -27.07 -25.79 6.77
N PRO A 639 -26.37 -26.75 6.14
CA PRO A 639 -26.06 -28.05 6.74
C PRO A 639 -25.39 -27.92 8.11
N GLU A 640 -25.79 -28.79 9.04
CA GLU A 640 -25.25 -28.85 10.42
C GLU A 640 -25.46 -27.56 11.24
N THR A 641 -26.41 -26.71 10.84
CA THR A 641 -26.83 -25.53 11.61
C THR A 641 -28.28 -25.66 12.08
N ALA A 642 -28.68 -24.81 13.04
CA ALA A 642 -30.06 -24.79 13.56
C ALA A 642 -31.09 -24.26 12.53
N PHE A 643 -30.64 -23.62 11.45
CA PHE A 643 -31.51 -22.96 10.47
C PHE A 643 -31.25 -23.53 9.08
N ALA A 644 -32.29 -24.09 8.46
CA ALA A 644 -32.16 -24.71 7.13
C ALA A 644 -31.71 -23.72 6.05
N ASP A 645 -32.24 -22.50 6.09
CA ASP A 645 -31.95 -21.43 5.15
C ASP A 645 -31.97 -20.05 5.82
N ARG A 646 -31.58 -19.05 5.03
CA ARG A 646 -31.50 -17.65 5.45
C ARG A 646 -32.86 -17.06 5.85
N GLU A 647 -33.95 -17.43 5.16
CA GLU A 647 -35.28 -16.86 5.42
C GLU A 647 -35.82 -17.32 6.77
N ARG A 648 -35.59 -18.60 7.08
CA ARG A 648 -35.89 -19.17 8.39
C ARG A 648 -35.08 -18.51 9.50
N PHE A 649 -33.77 -18.33 9.29
CA PHE A 649 -32.91 -17.61 10.24
C PHE A 649 -33.43 -16.20 10.53
N ILE A 650 -33.73 -15.41 9.48
CA ILE A 650 -34.21 -14.03 9.66
C ILE A 650 -35.55 -14.02 10.40
N THR A 651 -36.48 -14.91 10.05
CA THR A 651 -37.81 -14.97 10.65
C THR A 651 -37.73 -15.31 12.14
N ASP A 652 -37.00 -16.37 12.50
CA ASP A 652 -36.96 -16.88 13.87
C ASP A 652 -36.20 -15.92 14.80
N ILE A 653 -35.08 -15.35 14.35
CA ILE A 653 -34.32 -14.36 15.15
C ILE A 653 -35.10 -13.05 15.28
N ARG A 654 -35.83 -12.61 14.24
CA ARG A 654 -36.68 -11.40 14.33
C ARG A 654 -37.79 -11.57 15.37
N GLN A 655 -38.43 -12.75 15.44
CA GLN A 655 -39.44 -13.06 16.44
C GLN A 655 -38.88 -13.06 17.86
N GLY A 656 -37.64 -13.52 18.04
CA GLY A 656 -36.96 -13.53 19.34
C GLY A 656 -36.40 -12.17 19.79
N GLY A 657 -36.42 -11.15 18.94
CA GLY A 657 -36.00 -9.78 19.28
C GLY A 657 -34.53 -9.67 19.71
N ILE A 658 -34.25 -8.70 20.60
CA ILE A 658 -32.87 -8.37 21.05
C ILE A 658 -32.21 -9.56 21.74
N ALA A 659 -32.94 -10.31 22.57
CA ALA A 659 -32.39 -11.45 23.31
C ALA A 659 -31.88 -12.57 22.38
N ALA A 660 -32.61 -12.87 21.30
CA ALA A 660 -32.16 -13.84 20.30
C ALA A 660 -30.93 -13.33 19.53
N MET A 661 -30.85 -12.02 19.27
CA MET A 661 -29.69 -11.42 18.62
C MET A 661 -28.44 -11.47 19.49
N GLU A 662 -28.57 -11.23 20.80
CA GLU A 662 -27.48 -11.39 21.76
C GLU A 662 -26.99 -12.83 21.84
N LEU A 663 -27.89 -13.81 21.76
CA LEU A 663 -27.52 -15.22 21.71
C LEU A 663 -26.69 -15.54 20.46
N VAL A 664 -27.14 -15.07 19.28
CA VAL A 664 -26.38 -15.25 18.02
C VAL A 664 -24.99 -14.61 18.11
N ALA A 665 -24.88 -13.39 18.66
CA ALA A 665 -23.59 -12.73 18.82
C ALA A 665 -22.65 -13.50 19.76
N ARG A 666 -23.18 -14.06 20.85
CA ARG A 666 -22.43 -14.88 21.81
C ARG A 666 -21.98 -16.20 21.19
N ASP A 667 -22.83 -16.87 20.42
CA ASP A 667 -22.48 -18.10 19.71
C ASP A 667 -21.39 -17.85 18.66
N LEU A 668 -21.49 -16.74 17.91
CA LEU A 668 -20.44 -16.35 16.98
C LEU A 668 -19.10 -16.08 17.69
N LYS A 669 -19.10 -15.45 18.87
CA LYS A 669 -17.89 -15.27 19.68
C LYS A 669 -17.32 -16.62 20.15
N ALA A 670 -18.18 -17.52 20.65
CA ALA A 670 -17.78 -18.85 21.12
C ALA A 670 -17.21 -19.74 20.01
N MET A 671 -17.66 -19.54 18.76
CA MET A 671 -17.10 -20.17 17.57
C MET A 671 -15.83 -19.50 17.04
N GLY A 672 -15.40 -18.37 17.62
CA GLY A 672 -14.23 -17.61 17.17
C GLY A 672 -14.46 -16.83 15.87
N LEU A 673 -15.73 -16.54 15.53
CA LEU A 673 -16.14 -15.89 14.28
C LEU A 673 -16.51 -14.41 14.46
N TYR A 674 -16.57 -13.91 15.70
CA TYR A 674 -16.97 -12.53 16.00
C TYR A 674 -16.22 -11.93 17.17
N LEU A 675 -15.73 -10.70 16.99
CA LEU A 675 -15.23 -9.82 18.05
C LEU A 675 -15.91 -8.46 17.96
N CYS A 676 -16.23 -7.84 19.11
CA CYS A 676 -16.91 -6.55 19.17
C CYS A 676 -16.46 -5.78 20.40
N ARG A 677 -15.75 -4.67 20.19
CA ARG A 677 -15.22 -3.80 21.24
C ARG A 677 -15.59 -2.36 20.97
N ALA A 678 -15.92 -1.61 22.01
CA ALA A 678 -16.18 -0.17 21.95
C ALA A 678 -15.14 0.61 22.75
N LEU A 679 -15.01 1.90 22.48
CA LEU A 679 -14.24 2.79 23.36
C LEU A 679 -14.96 2.94 24.71
N SER A 680 -14.18 3.00 25.78
CA SER A 680 -14.69 3.36 27.10
C SER A 680 -15.11 4.82 27.13
N PHE A 681 -16.22 5.12 27.84
CA PHE A 681 -16.59 6.50 28.19
C PHE A 681 -15.89 7.00 29.45
N ALA A 682 -14.92 6.24 30.00
CA ALA A 682 -14.13 6.68 31.14
C ALA A 682 -13.43 8.01 30.82
N GLY A 683 -13.67 9.04 31.65
CA GLY A 683 -13.13 10.38 31.45
C GLY A 683 -13.91 11.25 30.46
N VAL A 684 -15.07 10.80 29.96
CA VAL A 684 -15.96 11.62 29.12
C VAL A 684 -17.04 12.28 29.99
N GLU A 685 -17.10 13.61 29.94
CA GLU A 685 -18.16 14.39 30.57
C GLU A 685 -19.24 14.72 29.52
N TYR A 686 -20.51 14.51 29.89
CA TYR A 686 -21.67 14.82 29.06
C TYR A 686 -22.49 15.92 29.73
N ASP A 687 -22.73 17.02 29.02
CA ASP A 687 -23.68 18.06 29.43
C ASP A 687 -24.86 18.10 28.46
N VAL A 688 -26.07 17.90 28.97
CA VAL A 688 -27.30 17.91 28.15
C VAL A 688 -27.86 19.32 28.14
N LEU A 689 -27.54 20.06 27.07
CA LEU A 689 -28.04 21.43 26.88
C LEU A 689 -29.52 21.43 26.46
N LYS A 690 -30.40 21.49 27.45
CA LYS A 690 -31.85 21.62 27.22
C LYS A 690 -32.19 23.05 26.80
N HIS A 691 -32.58 23.22 25.54
CA HIS A 691 -33.11 24.49 25.03
C HIS A 691 -34.64 24.49 25.12
N SER A 692 -35.18 25.42 25.90
CA SER A 692 -36.63 25.65 25.94
C SER A 692 -37.04 26.38 24.66
N LEU A 693 -38.04 25.83 23.95
CA LEU A 693 -38.64 26.52 22.81
C LEU A 693 -39.26 27.84 23.27
N THR A 694 -39.09 28.90 22.48
CA THR A 694 -39.77 30.17 22.74
C THR A 694 -41.26 30.05 22.43
N PRO A 695 -42.12 30.92 22.98
CA PRO A 695 -43.55 30.91 22.65
C PRO A 695 -43.83 30.99 21.14
N ALA A 696 -43.05 31.78 20.39
CA ALA A 696 -43.16 31.87 18.94
C ALA A 696 -42.76 30.55 18.24
N GLN A 697 -41.72 29.86 18.71
CA GLN A 697 -41.32 28.55 18.16
C GLN A 697 -42.36 27.47 18.48
N ILE A 698 -42.98 27.51 19.66
CA ILE A 698 -44.07 26.61 20.04
C ILE A 698 -45.28 26.84 19.12
N GLU A 699 -45.68 28.11 18.92
CA GLU A 699 -46.79 28.46 18.03
C GLU A 699 -46.53 27.97 16.60
N ILE A 700 -45.33 28.21 16.07
CA ILE A 700 -44.92 27.72 14.75
C ILE A 700 -45.00 26.18 14.71
N TYR A 701 -44.46 25.49 15.72
CA TYR A 701 -44.49 24.03 15.81
C TYR A 701 -45.92 23.49 15.87
N ASP A 702 -46.81 24.12 16.65
CA ASP A 702 -48.21 23.71 16.81
C ASP A 702 -49.01 23.93 15.52
N ILE A 703 -48.74 25.01 14.79
CA ILE A 703 -49.30 25.24 13.45
C ILE A 703 -48.86 24.12 12.50
N TYR A 704 -47.56 23.77 12.49
CA TYR A 704 -47.05 22.67 11.67
C TYR A 704 -47.66 21.32 12.06
N SER A 705 -47.73 21.02 13.35
CA SER A 705 -48.29 19.78 13.89
C SER A 705 -49.78 19.65 13.56
N SER A 706 -50.53 20.76 13.66
CA SER A 706 -51.94 20.82 13.29
C SER A 706 -52.15 20.61 11.79
N ALA A 707 -51.35 21.28 10.95
CA ALA A 707 -51.38 21.07 9.50
C ALA A 707 -51.05 19.60 9.15
N TRP A 708 -50.01 19.02 9.75
CA TRP A 708 -49.65 17.62 9.55
C TRP A 708 -50.74 16.65 10.01
N SER A 709 -51.43 16.95 11.11
CA SER A 709 -52.54 16.14 11.60
C SER A 709 -53.71 16.11 10.61
N VAL A 710 -54.01 17.25 9.97
CA VAL A 710 -55.04 17.32 8.91
C VAL A 710 -54.60 16.51 7.69
N LEU A 711 -53.34 16.65 7.26
CA LEU A 711 -52.80 15.90 6.12
C LEU A 711 -52.76 14.39 6.37
N SER A 712 -52.37 13.95 7.56
CA SER A 712 -52.33 12.54 7.94
C SER A 712 -53.73 11.92 7.99
N ARG A 713 -54.73 12.65 8.50
CA ARG A 713 -56.14 12.21 8.43
C ARG A 713 -56.64 12.13 6.99
N GLY A 714 -56.29 13.12 6.15
CA GLY A 714 -56.60 13.10 4.72
C GLY A 714 -55.97 11.90 4.01
N TRP A 715 -54.74 11.56 4.36
CA TRP A 715 -54.01 10.39 3.84
C TRP A 715 -54.70 9.07 4.21
N ASN A 716 -55.13 8.93 5.46
CA ASN A 716 -55.83 7.73 5.92
C ASN A 716 -57.24 7.57 5.32
N ASN A 717 -57.87 8.67 4.91
CA ASN A 717 -59.21 8.67 4.31
C ASN A 717 -59.22 8.60 2.77
N ALA A 718 -58.12 8.92 2.09
CA ALA A 718 -58.04 8.89 0.63
C ALA A 718 -57.78 7.46 0.11
N LYS A 719 -58.84 6.76 -0.33
CA LYS A 719 -58.75 5.42 -0.93
C LYS A 719 -58.43 5.39 -2.44
N GLU A 720 -58.25 6.54 -3.10
CA GLU A 720 -57.95 6.59 -4.55
C GLU A 720 -56.60 7.24 -4.89
N VAL A 721 -55.83 6.51 -5.71
CA VAL A 721 -54.42 6.78 -6.06
C VAL A 721 -54.23 8.06 -6.90
N SER A 722 -55.25 8.56 -7.60
CA SER A 722 -55.11 9.76 -8.44
C SER A 722 -55.01 11.05 -7.61
N TYR A 723 -55.75 11.14 -6.50
CA TYR A 723 -55.77 12.30 -5.62
C TYR A 723 -54.43 12.49 -4.88
N ALA A 724 -53.74 11.40 -4.55
CA ALA A 724 -52.46 11.43 -3.85
C ALA A 724 -51.33 12.10 -4.65
N ARG A 725 -51.37 12.05 -5.99
CA ARG A 725 -50.31 12.60 -6.85
C ARG A 725 -50.42 14.12 -7.00
N GLU A 726 -51.64 14.64 -7.10
CA GLU A 726 -51.91 16.09 -7.13
C GLU A 726 -51.72 16.72 -5.76
N LEU A 727 -52.17 16.05 -4.69
CA LEU A 727 -51.94 16.51 -3.31
C LEU A 727 -50.44 16.58 -2.98
N ARG A 728 -49.64 15.61 -3.45
CA ARG A 728 -48.17 15.61 -3.26
C ARG A 728 -47.50 16.77 -4.00
N ARG A 729 -47.96 17.12 -5.21
CA ARG A 729 -47.47 18.31 -5.94
C ARG A 729 -47.84 19.61 -5.23
N PHE A 730 -49.08 19.73 -4.76
CA PHE A 730 -49.56 20.88 -4.00
C PHE A 730 -48.77 21.06 -2.69
N LEU A 731 -48.52 19.97 -1.95
CA LEU A 731 -47.76 19.99 -0.70
C LEU A 731 -46.26 20.26 -0.89
N THR A 732 -45.67 19.78 -1.99
CA THR A 732 -44.27 20.10 -2.32
C THR A 732 -44.10 21.58 -2.69
N ALA A 733 -45.11 22.17 -3.34
CA ALA A 733 -45.15 23.60 -3.61
C ALA A 733 -45.37 24.42 -2.31
N LEU A 734 -46.25 23.98 -1.41
CA LEU A 734 -46.50 24.61 -0.12
C LEU A 734 -45.24 24.58 0.78
N LEU A 735 -44.58 23.42 0.88
CA LEU A 735 -43.32 23.27 1.63
C LEU A 735 -42.20 24.15 1.06
N ARG A 736 -42.14 24.35 -0.26
CA ARG A 736 -41.17 25.27 -0.89
C ARG A 736 -41.46 26.74 -0.57
N ILE A 737 -42.72 27.17 -0.60
CA ILE A 737 -43.12 28.54 -0.24
C ILE A 737 -42.80 28.81 1.23
N ILE A 738 -43.04 27.82 2.09
CA ILE A 738 -42.83 27.91 3.54
C ILE A 738 -41.32 27.91 3.90
N PHE A 739 -40.50 27.13 3.21
CA PHE A 739 -39.04 27.10 3.46
C PHE A 739 -38.34 28.40 2.99
N VAL A 740 -38.82 29.03 1.92
CA VAL A 740 -38.28 30.31 1.41
C VAL A 740 -38.63 31.50 2.32
N ALA A 741 -39.79 31.46 2.99
CA ALA A 741 -40.21 32.52 3.91
C ALA A 741 -39.36 32.58 5.20
N ASN A 742 -38.76 31.48 5.64
CA ASN A 742 -37.94 31.42 6.87
C ASN A 742 -36.46 31.78 6.66
N VAL A 743 -35.95 31.79 5.42
CA VAL A 743 -34.56 32.19 5.11
C VAL A 743 -34.44 33.72 4.92
N SER A 744 -35.55 34.43 4.79
CA SER A 744 -35.58 35.88 4.51
C SER A 744 -35.73 36.74 5.77
N GLY A 745 -35.59 36.16 6.97
CA GLY A 745 -35.80 36.83 8.26
C GLY A 745 -34.76 36.49 9.32
N VAL A 746 -33.51 36.24 8.92
CA VAL A 746 -32.32 36.22 9.80
C VAL A 746 -31.33 37.27 9.32
#